data_AF-W2TA98-F1
#
_entry.id   AF-W2TA98-F1
#
_cell.length_a   1.000
_cell.length_b   1.000
_cell.length_c   1.000
_cell.angle_alpha   90.00
_cell.angle_beta   90.00
_cell.angle_gamma   90.00
#
_symmetry.space_group_name_H-M   'P 1'
#
loop_
_entity.id
_entity.type
_entity.pdbx_description
1 polymer ?
#
loop_
_entity_poly.entity_id
_entity_poly.type
_entity_poly.pdbx_seq_one_letter_code
_entity_poly.pdbx_strand_id
1 'polypeptide(L)'
;TIDNVSIDVHPVEQAIVIKYQVNSNRPQRSGEYQKLINLKDLNEDVDIRRLADVVMSKCELIPETMREEVEQVLYYLQKRTNDRSRRGRSASSISSNEYNSIGTVSSVSPVRANLDQVDSYIELFYEGAAEKNRGASCILELAKNPANLDVLIENETLIGALARVFREDWKKNFDLATTIIRIFVQFSFYNQFHAALSHHKIGALCMNAIEYELKRADLWIAEAQNSDEKNARKCRIAIRKQQTLLAACISFLINLAHDINVELKMVRRDIVPMLLKCLNFRDSVELTLATVQFLLKLSMFEENKAVLVASGWFYNPNYFFRNKAILWGNCCNFSPLLMWNCGNQLYGCYSICHLIVKLAAKMVAEGLVAHVAPLIETDPQALNLLYQLSINDDAKAMLTFTDAMQLLMRDLLTGNGSEAMKAVLLNACAEKRNAQLVCGPDGHGLSLLLDAAIDGRDLMVAKIVRSIAYHEGPTQDMFVTAMPRLLDAGIKNAQLPGEENAALGLEFIATAAVIKVADWNNLCVSHNLIEWMGERLKSPVGENEPLQLQIYFYTLLHFHLTVAMQEDDEFVVQLLYLFLQLLRHRELANRLMGSDSALGAYVIDLMHDKNPAIREMCDNALVIIGEHSQEWACRIAGERFRWHNAQWLDTVEGGTACDEGAVMDDDYVPGMMFDDQFDDGFDLTIKDLKSSDDVSLVMGVGTTQAG
;
A
#
# COMPACT_ATOMS: atom_id res chain seq x y z
N THR A 1 -69.88 -24.84 -16.58
CA THR A 1 -69.88 -23.64 -15.73
C THR A 1 -68.44 -23.25 -15.47
N ILE A 2 -68.16 -21.95 -15.36
CA ILE A 2 -66.84 -21.46 -14.94
C ILE A 2 -66.90 -21.36 -13.42
N ASP A 3 -66.04 -22.13 -12.75
CA ASP A 3 -65.94 -22.17 -11.30
C ASP A 3 -64.50 -21.81 -10.89
N ASN A 4 -64.29 -21.34 -9.65
CA ASN A 4 -62.96 -20.97 -9.12
C ASN A 4 -62.18 -19.93 -9.96
N VAL A 5 -62.77 -18.75 -10.18
CA VAL A 5 -62.04 -17.61 -10.77
C VAL A 5 -61.16 -16.96 -9.69
N SER A 6 -59.86 -16.85 -9.96
CA SER A 6 -58.91 -16.08 -9.12
C SER A 6 -58.15 -15.08 -9.98
N ILE A 7 -57.85 -13.92 -9.39
CA ILE A 7 -57.22 -12.78 -10.07
C ILE A 7 -55.93 -12.45 -9.35
N ASP A 8 -54.81 -12.59 -10.06
CA ASP A 8 -53.47 -12.37 -9.53
C ASP A 8 -52.71 -11.32 -10.37
N VAL A 9 -51.67 -10.75 -9.77
CA VAL A 9 -50.71 -9.87 -10.46
C VAL A 9 -49.66 -10.74 -11.18
N HIS A 10 -49.34 -10.43 -12.44
CA HIS A 10 -48.21 -11.08 -13.12
C HIS A 10 -46.86 -10.66 -12.47
N PRO A 11 -45.94 -11.60 -12.16
CA PRO A 11 -44.76 -11.33 -11.33
C PRO A 11 -43.76 -10.33 -11.94
N VAL A 12 -43.75 -10.17 -13.27
CA VAL A 12 -42.75 -9.34 -13.98
C VAL A 12 -43.40 -8.27 -14.86
N GLU A 13 -44.31 -8.67 -15.75
CA GLU A 13 -45.05 -7.77 -16.66
C GLU A 13 -46.18 -6.98 -15.98
N GLN A 14 -46.57 -5.85 -16.59
CA GLN A 14 -47.79 -5.11 -16.23
C GLN A 14 -49.03 -5.84 -16.77
N ALA A 15 -49.38 -6.96 -16.15
CA ALA A 15 -50.51 -7.77 -16.57
C ALA A 15 -51.27 -8.38 -15.40
N ILE A 16 -52.57 -8.56 -15.59
CA ILE A 16 -53.47 -9.29 -14.70
C ILE A 16 -53.51 -10.75 -15.17
N VAL A 17 -53.38 -11.69 -14.25
CA VAL A 17 -53.51 -13.14 -14.49
C VAL A 17 -54.84 -13.60 -13.93
N ILE A 18 -55.70 -14.15 -14.78
CA ILE A 18 -56.99 -14.73 -14.37
C ILE A 18 -56.87 -16.23 -14.50
N LYS A 19 -56.99 -16.96 -13.40
CA LYS A 19 -57.05 -18.43 -13.40
C LYS A 19 -58.49 -18.85 -13.17
N TYR A 20 -58.97 -19.80 -13.95
CA TYR A 20 -60.35 -20.28 -13.85
C TYR A 20 -60.45 -21.76 -14.24
N GLN A 21 -61.41 -22.47 -13.63
CA GLN A 21 -61.71 -23.85 -13.96
C GLN A 21 -62.98 -23.93 -14.82
N VAL A 22 -62.94 -24.74 -15.88
CA VAL A 22 -64.10 -24.98 -16.73
C VAL A 22 -64.64 -26.37 -16.46
N ASN A 23 -65.82 -26.44 -15.84
CA ASN A 23 -66.58 -27.67 -15.67
C ASN A 23 -67.45 -27.91 -16.90
N SER A 24 -67.14 -28.98 -17.64
CA SER A 24 -67.94 -29.46 -18.78
C SER A 24 -68.66 -30.75 -18.39
N ASN A 25 -69.94 -30.91 -18.76
CA ASN A 25 -70.76 -32.10 -18.48
C ASN A 25 -70.33 -33.36 -19.28
N ARG A 26 -69.05 -33.46 -19.68
CA ARG A 26 -68.47 -34.62 -20.35
C ARG A 26 -67.23 -35.10 -19.58
N PRO A 27 -67.02 -36.41 -19.38
CA PRO A 27 -66.17 -36.93 -18.28
C PRO A 27 -64.65 -36.78 -18.48
N GLN A 28 -64.16 -35.94 -19.39
CA GLN A 28 -62.75 -35.98 -19.82
C GLN A 28 -62.04 -34.63 -20.02
N ARG A 29 -62.62 -33.48 -19.67
CA ARG A 29 -61.90 -32.20 -19.69
C ARG A 29 -62.36 -31.24 -18.57
N SER A 30 -61.96 -31.51 -17.34
CA SER A 30 -61.74 -30.47 -16.33
C SER A 30 -60.27 -30.04 -16.43
N GLY A 31 -60.03 -28.76 -16.71
CA GLY A 31 -58.69 -28.20 -16.83
C GLY A 31 -58.64 -26.83 -16.18
N GLU A 32 -57.53 -26.52 -15.53
CA GLU A 32 -57.22 -25.17 -15.06
C GLU A 32 -56.68 -24.36 -16.24
N TYR A 33 -57.33 -23.22 -16.51
CA TYR A 33 -56.94 -22.33 -17.59
C TYR A 33 -56.50 -20.98 -17.00
N GLN A 34 -55.54 -20.35 -17.67
CA GLN A 34 -55.07 -19.01 -17.33
C GLN A 34 -55.23 -18.06 -18.51
N LYS A 35 -55.65 -16.82 -18.24
CA LYS A 35 -55.73 -15.73 -19.21
C LYS A 35 -54.94 -14.54 -18.69
N LEU A 36 -54.06 -13.98 -19.52
CA LEU A 36 -53.34 -12.73 -19.23
C LEU A 36 -54.06 -11.54 -19.86
N ILE A 37 -54.20 -10.46 -19.11
CA ILE A 37 -54.61 -9.14 -19.60
C ILE A 37 -53.43 -8.18 -19.45
N ASN A 38 -52.81 -7.80 -20.56
CA ASN A 38 -51.67 -6.89 -20.57
C ASN A 38 -52.13 -5.42 -20.57
N LEU A 39 -51.63 -4.64 -19.64
CA LEU A 39 -51.97 -3.24 -19.41
C LEU A 39 -50.85 -2.36 -20.00
N LYS A 40 -50.96 -2.07 -21.29
CA LYS A 40 -50.02 -1.16 -21.96
C LYS A 40 -50.18 0.25 -21.38
N ASP A 41 -49.05 0.88 -21.07
CA ASP A 41 -48.95 2.29 -20.62
C ASP A 41 -49.56 2.61 -19.24
N LEU A 42 -49.59 1.64 -18.31
CA LEU A 42 -50.00 1.90 -16.93
C LEU A 42 -48.97 2.79 -16.20
N ASN A 43 -49.35 4.01 -15.86
CA ASN A 43 -48.55 5.02 -15.15
C ASN A 43 -49.36 5.67 -14.00
N GLU A 44 -48.77 6.59 -13.23
CA GLU A 44 -49.40 7.25 -12.07
C GLU A 44 -50.65 8.06 -12.39
N ASP A 45 -50.79 8.56 -13.63
CA ASP A 45 -51.89 9.42 -14.05
C ASP A 45 -53.14 8.61 -14.47
N VAL A 46 -53.04 7.28 -14.52
CA VAL A 46 -54.16 6.40 -14.91
C VAL A 46 -55.12 6.20 -13.74
N ASP A 47 -56.38 6.58 -13.91
CA ASP A 47 -57.45 6.33 -12.94
C ASP A 47 -57.82 4.83 -12.91
N ILE A 48 -57.48 4.18 -11.78
CA ILE A 48 -57.68 2.75 -11.57
C ILE A 48 -59.16 2.35 -11.62
N ARG A 49 -60.07 3.20 -11.13
CA ARG A 49 -61.50 2.87 -11.11
C ARG A 49 -62.06 2.77 -12.51
N ARG A 50 -61.68 3.73 -13.37
CA ARG A 50 -62.03 3.73 -14.80
C ARG A 50 -61.35 2.59 -15.55
N LEU A 51 -60.11 2.28 -15.20
CA LEU A 51 -59.40 1.15 -15.82
C LEU A 51 -60.04 -0.19 -15.46
N ALA A 52 -60.52 -0.36 -14.22
CA ALA A 52 -61.26 -1.55 -13.81
C ALA A 52 -62.56 -1.73 -14.62
N ASP A 53 -63.31 -0.65 -14.90
CA ASP A 53 -64.47 -0.69 -15.80
C ASP A 53 -64.11 -1.20 -17.19
N VAL A 54 -62.98 -0.74 -17.74
CA VAL A 54 -62.50 -1.16 -19.06
C VAL A 54 -62.03 -2.62 -19.06
N VAL A 55 -61.37 -3.07 -17.99
CA VAL A 55 -60.91 -4.46 -17.85
C VAL A 55 -62.09 -5.42 -17.72
N MET A 56 -63.08 -5.10 -16.90
CA MET A 56 -64.26 -5.93 -16.68
C MET A 56 -65.18 -5.96 -17.89
N SER A 57 -65.38 -4.82 -18.58
CA SER A 57 -66.15 -4.78 -19.84
C SER A 57 -65.49 -5.55 -20.99
N LYS A 58 -64.16 -5.67 -20.99
CA LYS A 58 -63.41 -6.44 -22.01
C LYS A 58 -63.17 -7.90 -21.62
N CYS A 59 -63.45 -8.30 -20.38
CA CYS A 59 -63.22 -9.65 -19.91
C CYS A 59 -64.43 -10.20 -19.14
N GLU A 60 -65.33 -10.85 -19.89
CA GLU A 60 -66.53 -11.52 -19.38
C GLU A 60 -66.26 -12.67 -18.38
N LEU A 61 -64.99 -13.05 -18.18
CA LEU A 61 -64.59 -14.08 -17.22
C LEU A 61 -64.54 -13.57 -15.77
N ILE A 62 -64.54 -12.25 -15.56
CA ILE A 62 -64.48 -11.64 -14.23
C ILE A 62 -65.92 -11.32 -13.77
N PRO A 63 -66.42 -11.93 -12.68
CA PRO A 63 -67.73 -11.59 -12.13
C PRO A 63 -67.78 -10.16 -11.60
N GLU A 64 -68.94 -9.50 -11.68
CA GLU A 64 -69.13 -8.14 -11.14
C GLU A 64 -68.78 -8.01 -9.66
N THR A 65 -68.91 -9.09 -8.89
CA THR A 65 -68.59 -9.16 -7.46
C THR A 65 -67.09 -9.05 -7.14
N MET A 66 -66.20 -9.29 -8.11
CA MET A 66 -64.73 -9.24 -7.91
C MET A 66 -64.12 -7.88 -8.30
N ARG A 67 -64.96 -6.84 -8.46
CA ARG A 67 -64.51 -5.50 -8.85
C ARG A 67 -63.41 -4.95 -7.93
N GLU A 68 -63.61 -5.06 -6.62
CA GLU A 68 -62.65 -4.53 -5.65
C GLU A 68 -61.28 -5.21 -5.76
N GLU A 69 -61.25 -6.52 -6.05
CA GLU A 69 -60.00 -7.27 -6.27
C GLU A 69 -59.27 -6.83 -7.54
N VAL A 70 -60.01 -6.55 -8.62
CA VAL A 70 -59.44 -5.98 -9.86
C VAL A 70 -58.83 -4.61 -9.59
N GLU A 71 -59.52 -3.74 -8.87
CA GLU A 71 -59.01 -2.41 -8.48
C GLU A 71 -57.74 -2.53 -7.62
N GLN A 72 -57.69 -3.47 -6.67
CA GLN A 72 -56.51 -3.72 -5.84
C GLN A 72 -55.30 -4.21 -6.65
N VAL A 73 -55.51 -5.16 -7.57
CA VAL A 73 -54.47 -5.69 -8.46
C VAL A 73 -53.91 -4.58 -9.37
N LEU A 74 -54.80 -3.74 -9.92
CA LEU A 74 -54.42 -2.57 -10.73
C LEU A 74 -53.64 -1.53 -9.94
N TYR A 75 -54.08 -1.23 -8.71
CA TYR A 75 -53.38 -0.32 -7.79
C TYR A 75 -51.98 -0.83 -7.47
N TYR A 76 -51.84 -2.12 -7.16
CA TYR A 76 -50.54 -2.73 -6.89
C TYR A 76 -49.60 -2.65 -8.10
N LEU A 77 -50.10 -2.93 -9.31
CA LEU A 77 -49.32 -2.84 -10.55
C LEU A 77 -48.86 -1.41 -10.86
N GLN A 78 -49.70 -0.41 -10.60
CA GLN A 78 -49.36 1.01 -10.77
C GLN A 78 -48.25 1.42 -9.79
N LYS A 79 -48.38 1.05 -8.51
CA LYS A 79 -47.39 1.35 -7.47
C LYS A 79 -46.03 0.65 -7.71
N ARG A 80 -46.04 -0.62 -8.15
CA ARG A 80 -44.82 -1.38 -8.51
C ARG A 80 -44.03 -0.71 -9.63
N THR A 81 -44.74 -0.06 -10.57
CA THR A 81 -44.12 0.67 -11.69
C THR A 81 -43.46 1.96 -11.20
N ASN A 82 -44.11 2.66 -10.28
CA ASN A 82 -43.57 3.87 -9.68
C ASN A 82 -42.35 3.59 -8.78
N ASP A 83 -42.36 2.53 -7.98
CA ASP A 83 -41.20 2.14 -7.16
C ASP A 83 -39.98 1.75 -8.01
N ARG A 84 -40.18 1.17 -9.19
CA ARG A 84 -39.10 0.96 -10.17
C ARG A 84 -38.56 2.27 -10.75
N SER A 85 -39.43 3.25 -10.99
CA SER A 85 -39.05 4.59 -11.48
C SER A 85 -38.30 5.41 -10.40
N ARG A 86 -38.74 5.33 -9.14
CA ARG A 86 -38.10 5.99 -7.98
C ARG A 86 -36.76 5.35 -7.61
N ARG A 87 -36.63 4.02 -7.65
CA ARG A 87 -35.34 3.32 -7.46
C ARG A 87 -34.32 3.61 -8.57
N GLY A 88 -34.76 4.01 -9.77
CA GLY A 88 -33.90 4.47 -10.86
C GLY A 88 -33.32 5.88 -10.66
N ARG A 89 -33.82 6.68 -9.71
CA ARG A 89 -33.39 8.07 -9.45
C ARG A 89 -32.66 8.28 -8.13
N SER A 90 -32.61 7.28 -7.24
CA SER A 90 -32.04 7.43 -5.89
C SER A 90 -31.02 6.35 -5.48
N ALA A 91 -30.53 5.51 -6.40
CA ALA A 91 -29.52 4.49 -6.08
C ALA A 91 -28.08 5.04 -6.24
N SER A 92 -27.67 5.88 -5.29
CA SER A 92 -26.28 6.08 -4.91
C SER A 92 -26.16 5.96 -3.39
N SER A 93 -26.19 4.74 -2.87
CA SER A 93 -25.68 4.38 -1.54
C SER A 93 -25.69 2.85 -1.32
N ILE A 94 -24.50 2.39 -0.93
CA ILE A 94 -23.90 1.10 -0.56
C ILE A 94 -24.75 0.07 0.24
N SER A 95 -24.53 -1.24 -0.04
CA SER A 95 -24.10 -2.32 0.90
C SER A 95 -24.14 -3.68 0.18
N SER A 96 -22.99 -4.28 -0.17
CA SER A 96 -22.16 -5.20 0.63
C SER A 96 -22.75 -6.60 0.84
N ASN A 97 -22.70 -7.42 -0.22
CA ASN A 97 -22.40 -8.87 -0.20
C ASN A 97 -22.69 -9.44 -1.59
N GLU A 98 -21.66 -9.59 -2.45
CA GLU A 98 -21.76 -10.43 -3.66
C GLU A 98 -20.38 -10.61 -4.31
N TYR A 99 -19.51 -11.39 -3.68
CA TYR A 99 -18.47 -12.14 -4.39
C TYR A 99 -19.04 -13.51 -4.73
N ASN A 100 -19.98 -13.54 -5.68
CA ASN A 100 -20.40 -14.69 -6.48
C ASN A 100 -21.66 -14.34 -7.28
N SER A 101 -21.52 -13.54 -8.35
CA SER A 101 -22.41 -13.64 -9.51
C SER A 101 -21.83 -12.87 -10.69
N ILE A 102 -21.39 -13.61 -11.69
CA ILE A 102 -21.05 -13.11 -13.02
C ILE A 102 -22.29 -12.44 -13.60
N GLY A 103 -22.12 -11.21 -14.09
CA GLY A 103 -23.17 -10.30 -14.53
C GLY A 103 -24.28 -10.94 -15.36
N THR A 104 -25.50 -10.85 -14.83
CA THR A 104 -26.74 -11.07 -15.57
C THR A 104 -27.00 -9.90 -16.50
N VAL A 105 -26.75 -10.13 -17.80
CA VAL A 105 -27.38 -9.37 -18.88
C VAL A 105 -28.80 -9.93 -19.08
N SER A 106 -29.75 -9.01 -19.16
CA SER A 106 -31.09 -9.09 -19.77
C SER A 106 -31.79 -10.45 -19.83
N SER A 107 -32.95 -10.51 -19.15
CA SER A 107 -33.97 -11.55 -19.20
C SER A 107 -34.19 -12.19 -20.59
N VAL A 108 -33.45 -13.27 -20.84
CA VAL A 108 -33.85 -14.38 -21.70
C VAL A 108 -34.12 -15.53 -20.75
N SER A 109 -35.24 -16.23 -20.93
CA SER A 109 -35.56 -17.47 -20.22
C SER A 109 -34.33 -18.38 -20.04
N PRO A 110 -34.13 -19.03 -18.87
CA PRO A 110 -32.97 -19.88 -18.66
C PRO A 110 -32.91 -20.94 -19.75
N VAL A 111 -31.84 -20.92 -20.53
CA VAL A 111 -31.58 -21.91 -21.57
C VAL A 111 -31.35 -23.25 -20.85
N ARG A 112 -32.34 -24.15 -20.90
CA ARG A 112 -32.18 -25.52 -20.40
C ARG A 112 -31.29 -26.27 -21.39
N ALA A 113 -30.01 -26.41 -21.06
CA ALA A 113 -29.06 -27.21 -21.83
C ALA A 113 -28.87 -28.59 -21.18
N ASN A 114 -28.73 -29.64 -21.99
CA ASN A 114 -28.44 -31.00 -21.55
C ASN A 114 -27.14 -31.49 -22.19
N LEU A 115 -26.29 -32.17 -21.41
CA LEU A 115 -25.01 -32.73 -21.86
C LEU A 115 -25.21 -33.78 -22.96
N ASP A 116 -26.32 -34.53 -22.93
CA ASP A 116 -26.64 -35.54 -23.96
C ASP A 116 -26.93 -34.92 -25.35
N GLN A 117 -27.10 -33.61 -25.42
CA GLN A 117 -27.45 -32.88 -26.64
C GLN A 117 -26.27 -32.10 -27.24
N VAL A 118 -25.04 -32.29 -26.73
CA VAL A 118 -23.86 -31.55 -27.19
C VAL A 118 -23.67 -31.65 -28.70
N ASP A 119 -23.85 -32.82 -29.31
CA ASP A 119 -23.73 -32.98 -30.77
C ASP A 119 -24.74 -32.11 -31.53
N SER A 120 -25.99 -32.05 -31.06
CA SER A 120 -27.01 -31.18 -31.65
C SER A 120 -26.68 -29.70 -31.49
N TYR A 121 -25.96 -29.32 -30.44
CA TYR A 121 -25.49 -27.94 -30.26
C TYR A 121 -24.30 -27.62 -31.16
N ILE A 122 -23.45 -28.60 -31.47
CA ILE A 122 -22.34 -28.47 -32.43
C ILE A 122 -22.88 -28.26 -33.85
N GLU A 123 -23.96 -28.95 -34.23
CA GLU A 123 -24.61 -28.78 -35.55
C GLU A 123 -25.06 -27.33 -35.78
N LEU A 124 -25.55 -26.64 -34.74
CA LEU A 124 -25.95 -25.23 -34.81
C LEU A 124 -24.80 -24.28 -35.21
N PHE A 125 -23.53 -24.70 -35.07
CA PHE A 125 -22.38 -23.92 -35.50
C PHE A 125 -22.15 -23.89 -37.02
N TYR A 126 -22.89 -24.70 -37.77
CA TYR A 126 -22.89 -24.71 -39.24
C TYR A 126 -24.07 -23.94 -39.84
N GLU A 127 -25.01 -23.50 -39.00
CA GLU A 127 -26.21 -22.80 -39.38
C GLU A 127 -26.04 -21.26 -39.36
N GLY A 128 -27.16 -20.53 -39.42
CA GLY A 128 -27.22 -19.08 -39.37
C GLY A 128 -26.74 -18.45 -38.05
N ALA A 129 -26.65 -17.11 -38.04
CA ALA A 129 -26.13 -16.36 -36.91
C ALA A 129 -26.96 -16.51 -35.61
N ALA A 130 -28.28 -16.72 -35.74
CA ALA A 130 -29.17 -16.89 -34.61
C ALA A 130 -28.98 -18.28 -33.97
N GLU A 131 -28.84 -19.30 -34.81
CA GLU A 131 -28.61 -20.70 -34.44
C GLU A 131 -27.25 -20.85 -33.77
N LYS A 132 -26.19 -20.27 -34.36
CA LYS A 132 -24.85 -20.20 -33.75
C LYS A 132 -24.88 -19.59 -32.35
N ASN A 133 -25.58 -18.48 -32.16
CA ASN A 133 -25.77 -17.83 -30.86
C ASN A 133 -26.46 -18.76 -29.86
N ARG A 134 -27.51 -19.46 -30.31
CA ARG A 134 -28.23 -20.41 -29.46
C ARG A 134 -27.34 -21.59 -29.05
N GLY A 135 -26.60 -22.17 -30.00
CA GLY A 135 -25.65 -23.25 -29.73
C GLY A 135 -24.57 -22.84 -28.73
N ALA A 136 -23.95 -21.67 -28.93
CA ALA A 136 -22.95 -21.14 -28.01
C ALA A 136 -23.51 -20.92 -26.60
N SER A 137 -24.72 -20.36 -26.48
CA SER A 137 -25.37 -20.17 -25.17
C SER A 137 -25.65 -21.50 -24.45
N CYS A 138 -26.12 -22.53 -25.16
CA CYS A 138 -26.32 -23.85 -24.56
C CYS A 138 -25.02 -24.44 -24.03
N ILE A 139 -23.93 -24.36 -24.81
CA ILE A 139 -22.61 -24.84 -24.38
C ILE A 139 -22.09 -24.04 -23.19
N LEU A 140 -22.29 -22.71 -23.19
CA LEU A 140 -21.89 -21.88 -22.05
C LEU A 140 -22.64 -22.26 -20.76
N GLU A 141 -23.95 -22.53 -20.83
CA GLU A 141 -24.69 -23.00 -19.66
C GLU A 141 -24.16 -24.34 -19.13
N LEU A 142 -23.78 -25.26 -20.02
CA LEU A 142 -23.14 -26.52 -19.59
C LEU A 142 -21.76 -26.29 -18.95
N ALA A 143 -20.95 -25.39 -19.52
CA ALA A 143 -19.59 -25.10 -19.07
C ALA A 143 -19.55 -24.37 -17.71
N LYS A 144 -20.65 -23.76 -17.26
CA LYS A 144 -20.72 -23.16 -15.90
C LYS A 144 -20.67 -24.21 -14.78
N ASN A 145 -20.96 -25.48 -15.07
CA ASN A 145 -20.83 -26.56 -14.12
C ASN A 145 -19.47 -27.26 -14.30
N PRO A 146 -18.54 -27.18 -13.34
CA PRO A 146 -17.22 -27.79 -13.44
C PRO A 146 -17.24 -29.29 -13.76
N ALA A 147 -18.26 -30.03 -13.30
CA ALA A 147 -18.39 -31.46 -13.54
C ALA A 147 -18.57 -31.83 -15.04
N ASN A 148 -18.98 -30.87 -15.87
CA ASN A 148 -19.14 -31.08 -17.30
C ASN A 148 -17.86 -30.80 -18.09
N LEU A 149 -16.87 -30.12 -17.51
CA LEU A 149 -15.76 -29.54 -18.28
C LEU A 149 -14.86 -30.61 -18.90
N ASP A 150 -14.57 -31.70 -18.20
CA ASP A 150 -13.75 -32.80 -18.73
C ASP A 150 -14.39 -33.40 -19.99
N VAL A 151 -15.70 -33.67 -19.96
CA VAL A 151 -16.44 -34.21 -21.12
C VAL A 151 -16.46 -33.24 -22.29
N LEU A 152 -16.63 -31.94 -22.01
CA LEU A 152 -16.72 -30.92 -23.05
C LEU A 152 -15.35 -30.63 -23.70
N ILE A 153 -14.26 -30.62 -22.94
CA ILE A 153 -12.91 -30.35 -23.46
C ILE A 153 -12.34 -31.55 -24.22
N GLU A 154 -12.67 -32.78 -23.83
CA GLU A 154 -12.29 -34.01 -24.53
C GLU A 154 -12.96 -34.14 -25.91
N ASN A 155 -14.10 -33.46 -26.11
CA ASN A 155 -14.74 -33.38 -27.41
C ASN A 155 -13.98 -32.41 -28.34
N GLU A 156 -12.97 -32.91 -29.05
CA GLU A 156 -12.16 -32.13 -30.00
C GLU A 156 -13.01 -31.47 -31.10
N THR A 157 -14.14 -32.08 -31.49
CA THR A 157 -15.01 -31.50 -32.52
C THR A 157 -15.72 -30.25 -32.02
N LEU A 158 -16.13 -30.22 -30.75
CA LEU A 158 -16.71 -29.05 -30.10
C LEU A 158 -15.68 -27.91 -30.02
N ILE A 159 -14.49 -28.20 -29.48
CA ILE A 159 -13.44 -27.18 -29.31
C ILE A 159 -12.98 -26.65 -30.66
N GLY A 160 -12.81 -27.53 -31.65
CA GLY A 160 -12.51 -27.17 -33.03
C GLY A 160 -13.60 -26.30 -33.67
N ALA A 161 -14.87 -26.62 -33.48
CA ALA A 161 -16.00 -25.84 -33.99
C ALA A 161 -16.06 -24.45 -33.35
N LEU A 162 -15.95 -24.36 -32.02
CA LEU A 162 -15.91 -23.08 -31.29
C LEU A 162 -14.74 -22.21 -31.76
N ALA A 163 -13.55 -22.79 -31.91
CA ALA A 163 -12.36 -22.08 -32.39
C ALA A 163 -12.53 -21.54 -33.83
N ARG A 164 -13.14 -22.35 -34.71
CA ARG A 164 -13.43 -21.98 -36.10
C ARG A 164 -14.45 -20.85 -36.14
N VAL A 165 -15.58 -21.00 -35.47
CA VAL A 165 -16.64 -19.98 -35.43
C VAL A 165 -16.10 -18.68 -34.84
N PHE A 166 -15.33 -18.75 -33.75
CA PHE A 166 -14.69 -17.57 -33.19
C PHE A 166 -13.81 -16.89 -34.24
N ARG A 167 -12.92 -17.62 -34.93
CA ARG A 167 -12.00 -17.07 -35.94
C ARG A 167 -12.72 -16.38 -37.11
N GLU A 168 -13.86 -16.91 -37.54
CA GLU A 168 -14.60 -16.44 -38.72
C GLU A 168 -15.56 -15.28 -38.41
N ASP A 169 -16.25 -15.34 -37.26
CA ASP A 169 -17.43 -14.49 -37.02
C ASP A 169 -17.22 -13.36 -36.00
N TRP A 170 -16.12 -13.34 -35.25
CA TRP A 170 -15.93 -12.38 -34.16
C TRP A 170 -15.98 -10.91 -34.57
N LYS A 171 -15.59 -10.58 -35.80
CA LYS A 171 -15.65 -9.21 -36.34
C LYS A 171 -17.07 -8.73 -36.60
N LYS A 172 -18.00 -9.66 -36.84
CA LYS A 172 -19.37 -9.40 -37.29
C LYS A 172 -20.39 -9.56 -36.15
N ASN A 173 -20.16 -10.50 -35.25
CA ASN A 173 -21.10 -10.85 -34.18
C ASN A 173 -20.41 -10.88 -32.82
N PHE A 174 -20.38 -9.72 -32.14
CA PHE A 174 -19.77 -9.58 -30.82
C PHE A 174 -20.41 -10.46 -29.74
N ASP A 175 -21.72 -10.65 -29.78
CA ASP A 175 -22.43 -11.41 -28.76
C ASP A 175 -22.02 -12.89 -28.83
N LEU A 176 -21.98 -13.45 -30.04
CA LEU A 176 -21.47 -14.80 -30.30
C LEU A 176 -20.01 -14.95 -29.88
N ALA A 177 -19.17 -14.00 -30.31
CA ALA A 177 -17.74 -14.01 -30.00
C ALA A 177 -17.49 -13.99 -28.49
N THR A 178 -18.20 -13.12 -27.77
CA THR A 178 -18.10 -12.97 -26.31
C THR A 178 -18.54 -14.26 -25.62
N THR A 179 -19.63 -14.86 -26.08
CA THR A 179 -20.15 -16.13 -25.54
C THR A 179 -19.14 -17.25 -25.72
N ILE A 180 -18.54 -17.38 -26.91
CA ILE A 180 -17.50 -18.38 -27.19
C ILE A 180 -16.27 -18.17 -26.31
N ILE A 181 -15.78 -16.93 -26.17
CA ILE A 181 -14.64 -16.67 -25.28
C ILE A 181 -14.99 -16.95 -23.83
N ARG A 182 -16.21 -16.65 -23.37
CA ARG A 182 -16.65 -16.99 -22.01
C ARG A 182 -16.67 -18.50 -21.76
N ILE A 183 -16.97 -19.32 -22.77
CA ILE A 183 -16.80 -20.79 -22.69
C ILE A 183 -15.32 -21.12 -22.47
N PHE A 184 -14.42 -20.54 -23.28
CA PHE A 184 -12.98 -20.76 -23.12
C PHE A 184 -12.43 -20.26 -21.80
N VAL A 185 -13.01 -19.21 -21.20
CA VAL A 185 -12.69 -18.76 -19.84
C VAL A 185 -13.03 -19.82 -18.80
N GLN A 186 -14.16 -20.52 -18.92
CA GLN A 186 -14.50 -21.62 -18.00
C GLN A 186 -13.45 -22.73 -18.02
N PHE A 187 -12.96 -23.09 -19.21
CA PHE A 187 -11.86 -24.05 -19.35
C PHE A 187 -10.53 -23.50 -18.83
N SER A 188 -10.19 -22.24 -19.13
CA SER A 188 -8.88 -21.69 -18.78
C SER A 188 -8.66 -21.50 -17.28
N PHE A 189 -9.70 -21.53 -16.45
CA PHE A 189 -9.52 -21.55 -14.99
C PHE A 189 -8.71 -22.76 -14.50
N TYR A 190 -8.68 -23.86 -15.25
CA TYR A 190 -7.98 -25.09 -14.87
C TYR A 190 -6.75 -25.31 -15.76
N ASN A 191 -5.57 -25.34 -15.14
CA ASN A 191 -4.29 -25.50 -15.84
C ASN A 191 -4.22 -26.78 -16.69
N GLN A 192 -4.91 -27.85 -16.28
CA GLN A 192 -4.96 -29.12 -17.02
C GLN A 192 -5.55 -28.97 -18.43
N PHE A 193 -6.42 -27.99 -18.67
CA PHE A 193 -7.05 -27.76 -19.98
C PHE A 193 -6.23 -26.83 -20.89
N HIS A 194 -5.18 -26.19 -20.38
CA HIS A 194 -4.41 -25.19 -21.15
C HIS A 194 -3.71 -25.80 -22.38
N ALA A 195 -3.28 -27.06 -22.32
CA ALA A 195 -2.69 -27.76 -23.45
C ALA A 195 -3.68 -27.91 -24.61
N ALA A 196 -4.92 -28.30 -24.33
CA ALA A 196 -6.00 -28.42 -25.32
C ALA A 196 -6.33 -27.05 -25.94
N LEU A 197 -6.44 -26.00 -25.12
CA LEU A 197 -6.69 -24.62 -25.59
C LEU A 197 -5.53 -24.09 -26.46
N SER A 198 -4.30 -24.44 -26.10
CA SER A 198 -3.09 -24.08 -26.87
C SER A 198 -3.03 -24.79 -28.21
N HIS A 199 -3.41 -26.08 -28.27
CA HIS A 199 -3.49 -26.86 -29.50
C HIS A 199 -4.37 -26.18 -30.58
N HIS A 200 -5.51 -25.63 -30.17
CA HIS A 200 -6.41 -24.89 -31.07
C HIS A 200 -6.02 -23.41 -31.27
N LYS A 201 -4.88 -22.97 -30.73
CA LYS A 201 -4.34 -21.61 -30.83
C LYS A 201 -5.29 -20.52 -30.33
N ILE A 202 -6.11 -20.82 -29.32
CA ILE A 202 -7.14 -19.88 -28.82
C ILE A 202 -6.50 -18.60 -28.28
N GLY A 203 -5.39 -18.70 -27.52
CA GLY A 203 -4.66 -17.53 -27.03
C GLY A 203 -4.19 -16.58 -28.13
N ALA A 204 -3.70 -17.13 -29.25
CA ALA A 204 -3.28 -16.32 -30.40
C ALA A 204 -4.47 -15.62 -31.08
N LEU A 205 -5.63 -16.29 -31.14
CA LEU A 205 -6.87 -15.68 -31.66
C LEU A 205 -7.35 -14.53 -30.78
N CYS A 206 -7.30 -14.67 -29.45
CA CYS A 206 -7.65 -13.61 -28.51
C CYS A 206 -6.72 -12.39 -28.67
N MET A 207 -5.40 -12.60 -28.76
CA MET A 207 -4.44 -11.52 -29.02
C MET A 207 -4.77 -10.76 -30.32
N ASN A 208 -5.05 -11.48 -31.41
CA ASN A 208 -5.42 -10.88 -32.70
C ASN A 208 -6.74 -10.09 -32.63
N ALA A 209 -7.71 -10.61 -31.88
CA ALA A 209 -8.99 -9.95 -31.69
C ALA A 209 -8.82 -8.63 -30.94
N ILE A 210 -8.05 -8.62 -29.83
CA ILE A 210 -7.77 -7.40 -29.07
C ILE A 210 -7.06 -6.37 -29.96
N GLU A 211 -6.02 -6.77 -30.69
CA GLU A 211 -5.22 -5.85 -31.51
C GLU A 211 -6.08 -5.16 -32.58
N TYR A 212 -6.88 -5.93 -33.30
CA TYR A 212 -7.75 -5.41 -34.35
C TYR A 212 -8.90 -4.57 -33.80
N GLU A 213 -9.56 -5.01 -32.72
CA GLU A 213 -10.64 -4.24 -32.11
C GLU A 213 -10.13 -2.89 -31.61
N LEU A 214 -8.94 -2.85 -31.00
CA LEU A 214 -8.33 -1.59 -30.57
C LEU A 214 -8.03 -0.65 -31.75
N LYS A 215 -7.65 -1.15 -32.93
CA LYS A 215 -7.50 -0.33 -34.15
C LYS A 215 -8.85 0.12 -34.70
N ARG A 216 -9.86 -0.74 -34.64
CA ARG A 216 -11.23 -0.45 -35.10
C ARG A 216 -11.93 0.60 -34.24
N ALA A 217 -11.70 0.60 -32.93
CA ALA A 217 -12.27 1.59 -32.02
C ALA A 217 -11.87 3.03 -32.39
N ASP A 218 -10.62 3.26 -32.77
CA ASP A 218 -10.15 4.61 -33.15
C ASP A 218 -10.96 5.15 -34.33
N LEU A 219 -11.26 4.30 -35.32
CA LEU A 219 -12.06 4.65 -36.48
C LEU A 219 -13.49 4.99 -36.10
N TRP A 220 -14.12 4.19 -35.22
CA TRP A 220 -15.49 4.45 -34.76
C TRP A 220 -15.61 5.69 -33.87
N ILE A 221 -14.58 6.00 -33.09
CA ILE A 221 -14.54 7.24 -32.30
C ILE A 221 -14.47 8.45 -33.24
N ALA A 222 -13.60 8.41 -34.25
CA ALA A 222 -13.49 9.46 -35.26
C ALA A 222 -14.78 9.61 -36.10
N GLU A 223 -15.42 8.49 -36.47
CA GLU A 223 -16.69 8.50 -37.21
C GLU A 223 -17.83 9.06 -36.34
N ALA A 224 -17.90 8.69 -35.06
CA ALA A 224 -18.94 9.17 -34.15
C ALA A 224 -18.87 10.68 -33.87
N GLN A 225 -17.68 11.29 -33.98
CA GLN A 225 -17.50 12.75 -33.82
C GLN A 225 -18.00 13.54 -35.04
N ASN A 226 -17.99 12.94 -36.23
CA ASN A 226 -18.26 13.61 -37.51
C ASN A 226 -19.58 13.18 -38.17
N SER A 227 -20.41 12.40 -37.47
CA SER A 227 -21.64 11.81 -38.02
C SER A 227 -22.90 12.30 -37.31
N ASP A 228 -24.04 12.18 -37.99
CA ASP A 228 -25.37 12.40 -37.40
C ASP A 228 -25.59 11.55 -36.14
N GLU A 229 -26.43 12.05 -35.23
CA GLU A 229 -26.66 11.46 -33.90
C GLU A 229 -27.11 9.98 -33.95
N LYS A 230 -27.83 9.59 -35.01
CA LYS A 230 -28.23 8.18 -35.24
C LYS A 230 -27.03 7.27 -35.49
N ASN A 231 -26.03 7.72 -36.25
CA ASN A 231 -24.82 6.95 -36.54
C ASN A 231 -23.87 6.97 -35.35
N ALA A 232 -23.75 8.12 -34.66
CA ALA A 232 -23.01 8.20 -33.40
C ALA A 232 -23.57 7.21 -32.36
N ARG A 233 -24.90 7.08 -32.24
CA ARG A 233 -25.54 6.11 -31.34
C ARG A 233 -25.19 4.65 -31.70
N LYS A 234 -25.19 4.30 -32.99
CA LYS A 234 -24.78 2.96 -33.45
C LYS A 234 -23.33 2.66 -33.09
N CYS A 235 -22.42 3.62 -33.32
CA CYS A 235 -21.01 3.48 -32.95
C CYS A 235 -20.84 3.26 -31.44
N ARG A 236 -21.56 4.02 -30.60
CA ARG A 236 -21.52 3.85 -29.14
C ARG A 236 -22.00 2.46 -28.70
N ILE A 237 -23.04 1.90 -29.34
CA ILE A 237 -23.52 0.54 -29.04
C ILE A 237 -22.46 -0.51 -29.46
N ALA A 238 -21.85 -0.34 -30.63
CA ALA A 238 -20.79 -1.23 -31.11
C ALA A 238 -19.58 -1.21 -30.17
N ILE A 239 -19.15 -0.03 -29.72
CA ILE A 239 -18.07 0.15 -28.75
C ILE A 239 -18.39 -0.56 -27.42
N ARG A 240 -19.63 -0.50 -26.93
CA ARG A 240 -20.00 -1.24 -25.70
C ARG A 240 -19.89 -2.74 -25.86
N LYS A 241 -20.38 -3.30 -26.98
CA LYS A 241 -20.26 -4.73 -27.27
C LYS A 241 -18.80 -5.16 -27.45
N GLN A 242 -18.01 -4.33 -28.11
CA GLN A 242 -16.57 -4.50 -28.23
C GLN A 242 -15.89 -4.55 -26.86
N GLN A 243 -16.22 -3.63 -25.94
CA GLN A 243 -15.65 -3.61 -24.59
C GLN A 243 -15.91 -4.91 -23.83
N THR A 244 -17.11 -5.49 -23.95
CA THR A 244 -17.44 -6.80 -23.35
C THR A 244 -16.61 -7.93 -23.95
N LEU A 245 -16.42 -7.95 -25.28
CA LEU A 245 -15.56 -8.94 -25.94
C LEU A 245 -14.10 -8.80 -25.48
N LEU A 246 -13.58 -7.57 -25.44
CA LEU A 246 -12.22 -7.28 -24.98
C LEU A 246 -12.02 -7.76 -23.55
N ALA A 247 -12.98 -7.51 -22.66
CA ALA A 247 -12.92 -7.96 -21.27
C ALA A 247 -12.83 -9.49 -21.20
N ALA A 248 -13.69 -10.21 -21.94
CA ALA A 248 -13.66 -11.67 -21.97
C ALA A 248 -12.33 -12.21 -22.51
N CYS A 249 -11.79 -11.61 -23.58
CA CYS A 249 -10.49 -11.98 -24.14
C CYS A 249 -9.35 -11.76 -23.13
N ILE A 250 -9.34 -10.63 -22.44
CA ILE A 250 -8.32 -10.30 -21.45
C ILE A 250 -8.40 -11.28 -20.26
N SER A 251 -9.59 -11.54 -19.72
CA SER A 251 -9.78 -12.53 -18.65
C SER A 251 -9.29 -13.92 -19.05
N PHE A 252 -9.55 -14.34 -20.29
CA PHE A 252 -9.02 -15.60 -20.82
C PHE A 252 -7.49 -15.62 -20.85
N LEU A 253 -6.85 -14.53 -21.30
CA LEU A 253 -5.40 -14.42 -21.38
C LEU A 253 -4.74 -14.37 -19.99
N ILE A 254 -5.37 -13.72 -18.99
CA ILE A 254 -4.89 -13.71 -17.59
C ILE A 254 -4.74 -15.15 -17.10
N ASN A 255 -5.77 -15.97 -17.30
CA ASN A 255 -5.77 -17.37 -16.88
C ASN A 255 -4.66 -18.18 -17.58
N LEU A 256 -4.43 -17.96 -18.88
CA LEU A 256 -3.33 -18.65 -19.60
C LEU A 256 -1.95 -18.15 -19.16
N ALA A 257 -1.83 -16.92 -18.68
CA ALA A 257 -0.58 -16.34 -18.21
C ALA A 257 -0.12 -16.92 -16.85
N HIS A 258 -0.82 -17.90 -16.29
CA HIS A 258 -0.26 -18.73 -15.21
C HIS A 258 1.01 -19.48 -15.65
N ASP A 259 1.13 -19.84 -16.94
CA ASP A 259 2.39 -20.32 -17.51
C ASP A 259 3.26 -19.13 -17.95
N ILE A 260 4.43 -19.01 -17.30
CA ILE A 260 5.45 -17.99 -17.58
C ILE A 260 5.86 -17.93 -19.07
N ASN A 261 5.89 -19.07 -19.76
CA ASN A 261 6.26 -19.12 -21.17
C ASN A 261 5.18 -18.49 -22.05
N VAL A 262 3.92 -18.65 -21.66
CA VAL A 262 2.80 -18.02 -22.36
C VAL A 262 2.81 -16.52 -22.07
N GLU A 263 3.02 -16.12 -20.81
CA GLU A 263 3.15 -14.71 -20.41
C GLU A 263 4.24 -13.98 -21.22
N LEU A 264 5.44 -14.56 -21.33
CA LEU A 264 6.53 -14.02 -22.16
C LEU A 264 6.16 -13.93 -23.65
N LYS A 265 5.41 -14.90 -24.20
CA LYS A 265 4.91 -14.84 -25.58
C LYS A 265 3.91 -13.70 -25.78
N MET A 266 3.07 -13.40 -24.78
CA MET A 266 2.14 -12.27 -24.84
C MET A 266 2.87 -10.94 -24.76
N VAL A 267 3.88 -10.82 -23.88
CA VAL A 267 4.75 -9.62 -23.77
C VAL A 267 5.45 -9.33 -25.09
N ARG A 268 6.04 -10.34 -25.74
CA ARG A 268 6.66 -10.21 -27.08
C ARG A 268 5.69 -9.81 -28.20
N ARG A 269 4.38 -9.85 -27.93
CA ARG A 269 3.31 -9.44 -28.85
C ARG A 269 2.59 -8.18 -28.36
N ASP A 270 3.30 -7.33 -27.63
CA ASP A 270 2.85 -5.99 -27.21
C ASP A 270 1.55 -5.97 -26.40
N ILE A 271 1.31 -7.01 -25.57
CA ILE A 271 0.12 -7.03 -24.70
C ILE A 271 0.07 -5.84 -23.74
N VAL A 272 1.21 -5.36 -23.23
CA VAL A 272 1.26 -4.22 -22.29
C VAL A 272 0.75 -2.92 -22.94
N PRO A 273 1.27 -2.46 -24.09
CA PRO A 273 0.69 -1.34 -24.84
C PRO A 273 -0.80 -1.50 -25.16
N MET A 274 -1.23 -2.70 -25.55
CA MET A 274 -2.63 -2.98 -25.87
C MET A 274 -3.55 -2.80 -24.65
N LEU A 275 -3.13 -3.32 -23.49
CA LEU A 275 -3.85 -3.15 -22.22
C LEU A 275 -3.89 -1.68 -21.78
N LEU A 276 -2.78 -0.94 -21.90
CA LEU A 276 -2.76 0.50 -21.62
C LEU A 276 -3.78 1.26 -22.48
N LYS A 277 -3.94 0.89 -23.76
CA LYS A 277 -4.97 1.47 -24.62
C LYS A 277 -6.39 1.09 -24.20
N CYS A 278 -6.61 -0.11 -23.66
CA CYS A 278 -7.92 -0.52 -23.12
C CYS A 278 -8.40 0.40 -21.98
N LEU A 279 -7.48 1.01 -21.21
CA LEU A 279 -7.81 1.91 -20.10
C LEU A 279 -8.44 3.24 -20.55
N ASN A 280 -8.37 3.57 -21.85
CA ASN A 280 -9.06 4.73 -22.41
C ASN A 280 -10.59 4.53 -22.49
N PHE A 281 -11.08 3.29 -22.44
CA PHE A 281 -12.51 2.97 -22.46
C PHE A 281 -13.14 3.05 -21.07
N ARG A 282 -13.12 4.25 -20.49
CA ARG A 282 -13.48 4.51 -19.09
C ARG A 282 -14.91 4.08 -18.69
N ASP A 283 -15.81 3.90 -19.66
CA ASP A 283 -17.22 3.59 -19.43
C ASP A 283 -17.49 2.11 -19.10
N SER A 284 -16.53 1.21 -19.34
CA SER A 284 -16.69 -0.23 -19.06
C SER A 284 -15.91 -0.66 -17.83
N VAL A 285 -16.63 -0.91 -16.74
CA VAL A 285 -16.04 -1.43 -15.49
C VAL A 285 -15.45 -2.82 -15.70
N GLU A 286 -16.14 -3.71 -16.42
CA GLU A 286 -15.69 -5.09 -16.69
C GLU A 286 -14.36 -5.13 -17.47
N LEU A 287 -14.23 -4.29 -18.51
CA LEU A 287 -12.98 -4.19 -19.28
C LEU A 287 -11.86 -3.60 -18.43
N THR A 288 -12.16 -2.52 -17.70
CA THR A 288 -11.13 -1.86 -16.90
C THR A 288 -10.63 -2.80 -15.80
N LEU A 289 -11.52 -3.57 -15.19
CA LEU A 289 -11.19 -4.63 -14.23
C LEU A 289 -10.18 -5.64 -14.78
N ALA A 290 -10.55 -6.31 -15.86
CA ALA A 290 -9.69 -7.33 -16.47
C ALA A 290 -8.35 -6.71 -16.91
N THR A 291 -8.39 -5.50 -17.46
CA THR A 291 -7.18 -4.80 -17.92
C THR A 291 -6.22 -4.49 -16.78
N VAL A 292 -6.72 -3.91 -15.68
CA VAL A 292 -5.89 -3.58 -14.51
C VAL A 292 -5.33 -4.83 -13.87
N GLN A 293 -6.14 -5.88 -13.68
CA GLN A 293 -5.67 -7.17 -13.14
C GLN A 293 -4.52 -7.73 -13.96
N PHE A 294 -4.60 -7.68 -15.29
CA PHE A 294 -3.53 -8.21 -16.12
C PHE A 294 -2.27 -7.33 -16.07
N LEU A 295 -2.42 -6.01 -16.11
CA LEU A 295 -1.29 -5.08 -15.98
C LEU A 295 -0.56 -5.25 -14.64
N LEU A 296 -1.29 -5.47 -13.55
CA LEU A 296 -0.71 -5.75 -12.24
C LEU A 296 0.09 -7.06 -12.25
N LYS A 297 -0.44 -8.13 -12.84
CA LYS A 297 0.31 -9.39 -13.01
C LYS A 297 1.57 -9.20 -13.84
N LEU A 298 1.47 -8.49 -14.96
CA LEU A 298 2.60 -8.20 -15.84
C LEU A 298 3.65 -7.27 -15.20
N SER A 299 3.26 -6.49 -14.20
CA SER A 299 4.17 -5.59 -13.47
C SER A 299 5.20 -6.32 -12.62
N MET A 300 5.15 -7.65 -12.51
CA MET A 300 6.20 -8.45 -11.87
C MET A 300 7.55 -8.38 -12.60
N PHE A 301 7.53 -8.16 -13.92
CA PHE A 301 8.75 -8.06 -14.74
C PHE A 301 9.25 -6.61 -14.80
N GLU A 302 10.55 -6.41 -14.56
CA GLU A 302 11.15 -5.07 -14.49
C GLU A 302 11.04 -4.33 -15.83
N GLU A 303 11.13 -5.04 -16.96
CA GLU A 303 10.97 -4.49 -18.30
C GLU A 303 9.56 -3.91 -18.52
N ASN A 304 8.54 -4.58 -17.97
CA ASN A 304 7.16 -4.10 -18.06
C ASN A 304 6.94 -2.88 -17.17
N LYS A 305 7.59 -2.80 -15.99
CA LYS A 305 7.46 -1.66 -15.08
C LYS A 305 7.87 -0.35 -15.77
N ALA A 306 8.95 -0.35 -16.55
CA ALA A 306 9.40 0.84 -17.26
C ALA A 306 8.32 1.40 -18.21
N VAL A 307 7.64 0.53 -18.95
CA VAL A 307 6.54 0.90 -19.87
C VAL A 307 5.33 1.41 -19.08
N LEU A 308 4.98 0.76 -17.97
CA LEU A 308 3.87 1.19 -17.11
C LEU A 308 4.13 2.57 -16.50
N VAL A 309 5.35 2.81 -16.00
CA VAL A 309 5.77 4.10 -15.46
C VAL A 309 5.72 5.19 -16.52
N ALA A 310 6.18 4.92 -17.74
CA ALA A 310 6.16 5.87 -18.85
C ALA A 310 4.74 6.21 -19.34
N SER A 311 3.78 5.29 -19.19
CA SER A 311 2.39 5.51 -19.62
C SER A 311 1.62 6.54 -18.79
N GLY A 312 2.10 6.80 -17.57
CA GLY A 312 1.47 7.71 -16.61
C GLY A 312 0.13 7.29 -16.03
N TRP A 313 -0.29 6.05 -16.27
CA TRP A 313 -1.58 5.56 -15.78
C TRP A 313 -1.65 5.46 -14.25
N PHE A 314 -0.60 4.97 -13.59
CA PHE A 314 -0.59 4.70 -12.15
C PHE A 314 -0.65 5.95 -11.26
N TYR A 315 -0.16 7.10 -11.74
CA TYR A 315 -0.13 8.34 -10.96
C TYR A 315 -1.22 9.33 -11.33
N ASN A 316 -1.97 9.10 -12.42
CA ASN A 316 -3.07 9.99 -12.78
C ASN A 316 -4.32 9.67 -11.92
N PRO A 317 -4.80 10.61 -11.07
CA PRO A 317 -5.90 10.37 -10.14
C PRO A 317 -7.18 9.86 -10.80
N ASN A 318 -7.46 10.30 -12.02
CA ASN A 318 -8.68 9.93 -12.75
C ASN A 318 -8.74 8.43 -13.07
N TYR A 319 -7.58 7.80 -13.28
CA TYR A 319 -7.48 6.38 -13.60
C TYR A 319 -7.41 5.52 -12.34
N PHE A 320 -6.67 6.02 -11.34
CA PHE A 320 -6.48 5.34 -10.07
C PHE A 320 -7.81 5.19 -9.30
N PHE A 321 -8.59 6.27 -9.17
CA PHE A 321 -9.78 6.28 -8.33
C PHE A 321 -11.06 5.70 -8.95
N ARG A 322 -11.14 5.51 -10.28
CA ARG A 322 -12.27 4.78 -10.87
C ARG A 322 -12.18 3.28 -10.67
N ASN A 323 -10.96 2.78 -10.42
CA ASN A 323 -10.64 1.36 -10.27
C ASN A 323 -10.32 0.97 -8.82
N LYS A 324 -10.75 1.82 -7.87
CA LYS A 324 -10.56 1.68 -6.41
C LYS A 324 -10.68 0.22 -5.99
N ALA A 325 -11.82 -0.41 -6.18
CA ALA A 325 -12.10 -1.78 -5.72
C ALA A 325 -11.06 -2.85 -6.10
N ILE A 326 -10.28 -2.65 -7.18
CA ILE A 326 -9.44 -3.67 -7.81
C ILE A 326 -7.98 -3.45 -7.48
N LEU A 327 -7.53 -2.20 -7.59
CA LEU A 327 -6.24 -1.78 -7.08
C LEU A 327 -6.22 -1.99 -5.56
N TRP A 328 -7.29 -1.61 -4.87
CA TRP A 328 -7.38 -1.74 -3.43
C TRP A 328 -7.56 -3.18 -2.96
N GLY A 329 -8.50 -3.94 -3.53
CA GLY A 329 -8.77 -5.32 -3.11
C GLY A 329 -7.58 -6.29 -3.27
N ASN A 330 -6.67 -6.02 -4.22
CA ASN A 330 -5.50 -6.87 -4.47
C ASN A 330 -4.18 -6.29 -3.93
N CYS A 331 -4.02 -4.97 -3.81
CA CYS A 331 -2.76 -4.36 -3.36
C CYS A 331 -2.73 -4.10 -1.85
N CYS A 332 -3.88 -4.09 -1.18
CA CYS A 332 -4.01 -3.53 0.15
C CYS A 332 -4.58 -4.50 1.20
N ASN A 333 -4.59 -5.82 0.95
CA ASN A 333 -4.75 -6.81 2.03
C ASN A 333 -3.43 -6.99 2.77
N PHE A 334 -2.99 -5.94 3.46
CA PHE A 334 -1.80 -5.94 4.30
C PHE A 334 -2.16 -6.49 5.69
N SER A 335 -1.72 -7.72 5.97
CA SER A 335 -1.36 -8.10 7.33
C SER A 335 0.06 -8.67 7.28
N PRO A 336 1.02 -8.18 8.10
CA PRO A 336 2.38 -8.71 8.15
C PRO A 336 2.43 -10.22 8.47
N LEU A 337 1.42 -10.73 9.18
CA LEU A 337 1.29 -12.14 9.57
C LEU A 337 0.88 -13.09 8.44
N LEU A 338 0.23 -12.61 7.37
CA LEU A 338 -0.10 -13.43 6.19
C LEU A 338 1.04 -13.53 5.17
N MET A 339 2.14 -12.80 5.41
CA MET A 339 3.30 -12.74 4.52
C MET A 339 4.08 -14.07 4.47
N TRP A 340 3.89 -14.96 5.44
CA TRP A 340 4.68 -16.20 5.56
C TRP A 340 3.97 -17.47 5.05
N ASN A 341 2.63 -17.52 4.96
CA ASN A 341 1.91 -18.81 4.85
C ASN A 341 1.11 -19.08 3.55
N CYS A 342 1.08 -18.18 2.56
CA CYS A 342 0.31 -18.41 1.32
C CYS A 342 1.17 -18.29 0.05
N GLY A 343 1.84 -19.38 -0.31
CA GLY A 343 2.94 -19.45 -1.26
C GLY A 343 2.66 -19.26 -2.76
N ASN A 344 1.72 -18.41 -3.19
CA ASN A 344 1.61 -18.01 -4.62
C ASN A 344 0.96 -16.65 -4.88
N GLN A 345 0.04 -16.20 -4.01
CA GLN A 345 -0.60 -14.87 -4.14
C GLN A 345 0.29 -13.72 -3.64
N LEU A 346 1.35 -14.06 -2.89
CA LEU A 346 2.29 -13.14 -2.26
C LEU A 346 3.23 -12.40 -3.23
N TYR A 347 3.69 -13.06 -4.29
CA TYR A 347 4.61 -12.45 -5.27
C TYR A 347 3.98 -11.27 -6.03
N GLY A 348 2.67 -11.38 -6.32
CA GLY A 348 1.91 -10.31 -6.98
C GLY A 348 1.79 -9.07 -6.09
N CYS A 349 1.42 -9.25 -4.81
CA CYS A 349 1.28 -8.14 -3.87
C CYS A 349 2.62 -7.43 -3.62
N TYR A 350 3.71 -8.18 -3.43
CA TYR A 350 5.05 -7.62 -3.23
C TYR A 350 5.51 -6.75 -4.40
N SER A 351 5.32 -7.23 -5.64
CA SER A 351 5.73 -6.46 -6.82
C SER A 351 4.93 -5.17 -6.98
N ILE A 352 3.63 -5.20 -6.65
CA ILE A 352 2.80 -4.01 -6.75
C ILE A 352 3.18 -2.99 -5.66
N CYS A 353 3.46 -3.44 -4.44
CA CYS A 353 3.95 -2.55 -3.39
C CYS A 353 5.29 -1.91 -3.76
N HIS A 354 6.22 -2.69 -4.31
CA HIS A 354 7.49 -2.17 -4.82
C HIS A 354 7.29 -1.16 -5.95
N LEU A 355 6.32 -1.40 -6.84
CA LEU A 355 5.96 -0.45 -7.90
C LEU A 355 5.36 0.84 -7.33
N ILE A 356 4.47 0.74 -6.32
CA ILE A 356 3.88 1.90 -5.64
C ILE A 356 4.98 2.73 -4.96
N VAL A 357 5.92 2.10 -4.26
CA VAL A 357 7.06 2.80 -3.63
C VAL A 357 7.90 3.54 -4.68
N LYS A 358 8.24 2.89 -5.81
CA LYS A 358 8.96 3.54 -6.91
C LYS A 358 8.19 4.69 -7.56
N LEU A 359 6.87 4.63 -7.57
CA LEU A 359 5.99 5.63 -8.16
C LEU A 359 5.53 6.69 -7.17
N ALA A 360 5.74 6.51 -5.87
CA ALA A 360 5.17 7.33 -4.81
C ALA A 360 5.47 8.81 -5.02
N ALA A 361 6.72 9.18 -5.33
CA ALA A 361 7.09 10.57 -5.60
C ALA A 361 6.28 11.18 -6.76
N LYS A 362 6.07 10.44 -7.86
CA LYS A 362 5.25 10.90 -8.99
C LYS A 362 3.76 10.97 -8.63
N MET A 363 3.26 9.98 -7.89
CA MET A 363 1.87 9.94 -7.42
C MET A 363 1.58 11.13 -6.50
N VAL A 364 2.52 11.48 -5.64
CA VAL A 364 2.45 12.65 -4.75
C VAL A 364 2.49 13.93 -5.57
N ALA A 365 3.42 14.08 -6.51
CA ALA A 365 3.52 15.25 -7.39
C ALA A 365 2.23 15.51 -8.20
N GLU A 366 1.50 14.45 -8.55
CA GLU A 366 0.21 14.51 -9.27
C GLU A 366 -1.00 14.73 -8.33
N GLY A 367 -0.76 14.99 -7.04
CA GLY A 367 -1.79 15.36 -6.06
C GLY A 367 -2.59 14.19 -5.50
N LEU A 368 -2.12 12.95 -5.64
CA LEU A 368 -2.89 11.77 -5.21
C LEU A 368 -3.23 11.79 -3.71
N VAL A 369 -2.33 12.33 -2.87
CA VAL A 369 -2.52 12.42 -1.40
C VAL A 369 -3.83 13.13 -1.05
N ALA A 370 -4.12 14.28 -1.67
CA ALA A 370 -5.31 15.06 -1.40
C ALA A 370 -6.62 14.32 -1.76
N HIS A 371 -6.55 13.37 -2.69
CA HIS A 371 -7.68 12.56 -3.08
C HIS A 371 -7.82 11.27 -2.25
N VAL A 372 -6.72 10.71 -1.73
CA VAL A 372 -6.74 9.52 -0.86
C VAL A 372 -7.18 9.88 0.55
N ALA A 373 -6.71 11.00 1.09
CA ALA A 373 -6.94 11.42 2.48
C ALA A 373 -8.42 11.39 2.92
N PRO A 374 -9.40 11.87 2.13
CA PRO A 374 -10.82 11.82 2.54
C PRO A 374 -11.42 10.41 2.56
N LEU A 375 -10.75 9.42 1.97
CA LEU A 375 -11.29 8.07 1.78
C LEU A 375 -10.88 7.12 2.92
N ILE A 376 -9.85 7.48 3.69
CA ILE A 376 -9.25 6.61 4.71
C ILE A 376 -10.21 6.22 5.84
N GLU A 377 -11.27 7.00 6.07
CA GLU A 377 -12.30 6.70 7.06
C GLU A 377 -13.21 5.53 6.62
N THR A 378 -13.50 5.44 5.33
CA THR A 378 -14.48 4.48 4.80
C THR A 378 -13.84 3.29 4.09
N ASP A 379 -12.55 3.40 3.77
CA ASP A 379 -11.86 2.46 2.92
C ASP A 379 -10.49 2.06 3.51
N PRO A 380 -10.37 0.84 4.06
CA PRO A 380 -9.12 0.34 4.65
C PRO A 380 -7.96 0.30 3.65
N GLN A 381 -8.25 0.20 2.36
CA GLN A 381 -7.23 0.13 1.35
C GLN A 381 -6.73 1.52 0.94
N ALA A 382 -7.58 2.55 1.01
CA ALA A 382 -7.14 3.94 0.95
C ALA A 382 -6.14 4.24 2.08
N LEU A 383 -6.38 3.73 3.29
CA LEU A 383 -5.46 3.87 4.42
C LEU A 383 -4.10 3.18 4.14
N ASN A 384 -4.12 1.95 3.63
CA ASN A 384 -2.91 1.22 3.27
C ASN A 384 -2.11 1.88 2.15
N LEU A 385 -2.79 2.46 1.16
CA LEU A 385 -2.13 3.28 0.15
C LEU A 385 -1.54 4.55 0.76
N LEU A 386 -2.27 5.22 1.65
CA LEU A 386 -1.77 6.41 2.31
C LEU A 386 -0.54 6.11 3.15
N TYR A 387 -0.46 4.94 3.78
CA TYR A 387 0.74 4.46 4.45
C TYR A 387 1.93 4.36 3.48
N GLN A 388 1.75 3.76 2.30
CA GLN A 388 2.82 3.68 1.30
C GLN A 388 3.26 5.07 0.79
N LEU A 389 2.30 5.99 0.61
CA LEU A 389 2.59 7.35 0.19
C LEU A 389 3.29 8.16 1.30
N SER A 390 2.90 7.99 2.57
CA SER A 390 3.42 8.77 3.69
C SER A 390 4.88 8.47 4.05
N ILE A 391 5.50 7.45 3.42
CA ILE A 391 6.95 7.24 3.48
C ILE A 391 7.69 8.41 2.81
N ASN A 392 7.11 9.02 1.77
CA ASN A 392 7.68 10.14 1.03
C ASN A 392 7.45 11.49 1.75
N ASP A 393 8.48 12.34 1.81
CA ASP A 393 8.43 13.62 2.55
C ASP A 393 7.44 14.63 1.96
N ASP A 394 7.34 14.72 0.63
CA ASP A 394 6.35 15.60 -0.03
C ASP A 394 4.92 15.16 0.33
N ALA A 395 4.69 13.86 0.49
CA ALA A 395 3.38 13.35 0.89
C ALA A 395 3.02 13.80 2.31
N LYS A 396 4.00 13.76 3.24
CA LYS A 396 3.84 14.25 4.62
C LYS A 396 3.51 15.75 4.59
N ALA A 397 4.21 16.54 3.79
CA ALA A 397 3.94 17.97 3.63
C ALA A 397 2.55 18.27 3.02
N MET A 398 2.06 17.42 2.11
CA MET A 398 0.72 17.54 1.54
C MET A 398 -0.40 17.19 2.53
N LEU A 399 -0.16 16.24 3.44
CA LEU A 399 -1.13 15.85 4.47
C LEU A 399 -1.56 17.01 5.36
N THR A 400 -0.70 18.01 5.56
CA THR A 400 -1.01 19.24 6.32
C THR A 400 -2.23 19.98 5.78
N PHE A 401 -2.53 19.84 4.49
CA PHE A 401 -3.63 20.53 3.83
C PHE A 401 -4.89 19.66 3.69
N THR A 402 -4.96 18.54 4.42
CA THR A 402 -6.08 17.59 4.39
C THR A 402 -6.64 17.37 5.78
N ASP A 403 -7.84 16.78 5.87
CA ASP A 403 -8.45 16.40 7.15
C ASP A 403 -7.90 15.08 7.72
N ALA A 404 -6.87 14.48 7.09
CA ALA A 404 -6.32 13.20 7.50
C ALA A 404 -5.86 13.19 8.96
N MET A 405 -5.17 14.24 9.43
CA MET A 405 -4.69 14.28 10.82
C MET A 405 -5.84 14.23 11.82
N GLN A 406 -6.95 14.92 11.52
CA GLN A 406 -8.14 14.90 12.39
C GLN A 406 -8.80 13.53 12.40
N LEU A 407 -8.94 12.88 11.24
CA LEU A 407 -9.51 11.54 11.11
C LEU A 407 -8.67 10.49 11.87
N LEU A 408 -7.35 10.48 11.64
CA LEU A 408 -6.43 9.57 12.31
C LEU A 408 -6.43 9.79 13.83
N MET A 409 -6.40 11.05 14.30
CA MET A 409 -6.44 11.35 15.73
C MET A 409 -7.74 10.92 16.39
N ARG A 410 -8.89 11.18 15.75
CA ARG A 410 -10.20 10.77 16.25
C ARG A 410 -10.28 9.26 16.42
N ASP A 411 -9.88 8.50 15.42
CA ASP A 411 -9.98 7.04 15.44
C ASP A 411 -9.02 6.43 16.49
N LEU A 412 -7.85 7.06 16.71
CA LEU A 412 -6.86 6.63 17.71
C LEU A 412 -7.43 6.83 19.11
N LEU A 413 -7.92 8.04 19.39
CA LEU A 413 -8.42 8.41 20.71
C LEU A 413 -9.76 7.75 21.07
N THR A 414 -10.54 7.31 20.07
CA THR A 414 -11.77 6.52 20.29
C THR A 414 -11.52 5.02 20.44
N GLY A 415 -10.26 4.57 20.32
CA GLY A 415 -9.89 3.15 20.41
C GLY A 415 -10.20 2.32 19.16
N ASN A 416 -10.57 2.96 18.05
CA ASN A 416 -10.85 2.30 16.77
C ASN A 416 -9.64 2.28 15.82
N GLY A 417 -8.51 2.85 16.23
CA GLY A 417 -7.31 2.99 15.40
C GLY A 417 -6.60 1.67 15.14
N SER A 418 -6.48 1.29 13.87
CA SER A 418 -5.69 0.13 13.43
C SER A 418 -4.18 0.42 13.47
N GLU A 419 -3.33 -0.63 13.46
CA GLU A 419 -1.87 -0.47 13.40
C GLU A 419 -1.39 0.28 12.15
N ALA A 420 -2.03 0.03 10.99
CA ALA A 420 -1.74 0.78 9.77
C ALA A 420 -2.01 2.28 9.96
N MET A 421 -3.09 2.61 10.67
CA MET A 421 -3.47 3.98 10.97
C MET A 421 -2.44 4.69 11.84
N LYS A 422 -2.00 4.04 12.92
CA LYS A 422 -0.95 4.56 13.81
C LYS A 422 0.36 4.72 13.05
N ALA A 423 0.69 3.82 12.12
CA ALA A 423 1.86 3.93 11.26
C ALA A 423 1.77 5.14 10.30
N VAL A 424 0.59 5.42 9.71
CA VAL A 424 0.39 6.65 8.91
C VAL A 424 0.59 7.88 9.77
N LEU A 425 0.02 7.91 10.99
CA LEU A 425 0.13 9.05 11.90
C LEU A 425 1.58 9.27 12.34
N LEU A 426 2.33 8.21 12.65
CA LEU A 426 3.75 8.25 12.98
C LEU A 426 4.57 8.88 11.84
N ASN A 427 4.37 8.40 10.61
CA ASN A 427 5.04 8.93 9.43
C ASN A 427 4.67 10.40 9.20
N ALA A 428 3.40 10.75 9.36
CA ALA A 428 2.92 12.11 9.16
C ALA A 428 3.51 13.08 10.20
N CYS A 429 3.65 12.66 11.46
CA CYS A 429 4.24 13.46 12.54
C CYS A 429 5.75 13.70 12.37
N ALA A 430 6.44 13.01 11.46
CA ALA A 430 7.80 13.36 11.08
C ALA A 430 7.87 14.73 10.38
N GLU A 431 6.75 15.25 9.86
CA GLU A 431 6.63 16.61 9.32
C GLU A 431 6.15 17.60 10.40
N LYS A 432 6.89 18.70 10.58
CA LYS A 432 6.70 19.66 11.67
C LYS A 432 5.27 20.22 11.76
N ARG A 433 4.69 20.60 10.61
CA ARG A 433 3.34 21.19 10.58
C ARG A 433 2.26 20.18 10.97
N ASN A 434 2.41 18.91 10.59
CA ASN A 434 1.48 17.86 11.00
C ASN A 434 1.58 17.58 12.50
N ALA A 435 2.80 17.54 13.05
CA ALA A 435 3.02 17.39 14.49
C ALA A 435 2.29 18.50 15.27
N GLN A 436 2.36 19.75 14.80
CA GLN A 436 1.64 20.88 15.41
C GLN A 436 0.11 20.75 15.31
N LEU A 437 -0.42 20.28 14.17
CA LEU A 437 -1.85 20.01 14.01
C LEU A 437 -2.32 18.93 15.01
N VAL A 438 -1.52 17.90 15.21
CA VAL A 438 -1.77 16.80 16.14
C VAL A 438 -1.71 17.25 17.60
N CYS A 439 -0.77 18.13 17.96
CA CYS A 439 -0.72 18.73 19.29
C CYS A 439 -2.00 19.53 19.62
N GLY A 440 -2.64 20.10 18.59
CA GLY A 440 -3.83 20.93 18.76
C GLY A 440 -3.54 22.27 19.47
N PRO A 441 -4.59 23.09 19.68
CA PRO A 441 -4.45 24.36 20.39
C PRO A 441 -3.99 24.11 21.83
N ASP A 442 -3.01 24.90 22.28
CA ASP A 442 -2.42 24.84 23.62
C ASP A 442 -1.92 23.45 24.07
N GLY A 443 -1.64 22.54 23.12
CA GLY A 443 -1.15 21.19 23.42
C GLY A 443 -2.22 20.20 23.89
N HIS A 444 -3.52 20.50 23.74
CA HIS A 444 -4.58 19.60 24.22
C HIS A 444 -4.56 18.22 23.55
N GLY A 445 -4.32 18.16 22.23
CA GLY A 445 -4.19 16.91 21.48
C GLY A 445 -2.96 16.09 21.92
N LEU A 446 -1.85 16.77 22.26
CA LEU A 446 -0.68 16.13 22.84
C LEU A 446 -0.99 15.51 24.21
N SER A 447 -1.74 16.21 25.07
CA SER A 447 -2.16 15.67 26.38
C SER A 447 -2.96 14.38 26.21
N LEU A 448 -3.91 14.35 25.29
CA LEU A 448 -4.73 13.16 25.01
C LEU A 448 -3.88 12.00 24.46
N LEU A 449 -2.88 12.29 23.61
CA LEU A 449 -1.93 11.27 23.13
C LEU A 449 -1.05 10.73 24.23
N LEU A 450 -0.59 11.58 25.15
CA LEU A 450 0.20 11.16 26.32
C LEU A 450 -0.62 10.26 27.23
N ASP A 451 -1.89 10.59 27.48
CA ASP A 451 -2.79 9.74 28.25
C ASP A 451 -3.01 8.39 27.53
N ALA A 452 -3.27 8.42 26.21
CA ALA A 452 -3.41 7.19 25.41
C ALA A 452 -2.14 6.33 25.40
N ALA A 453 -0.95 6.93 25.33
CA ALA A 453 0.33 6.21 25.34
C ALA A 453 0.65 5.64 26.73
N ILE A 454 0.51 6.44 27.79
CA ILE A 454 0.91 6.07 29.15
C ILE A 454 -0.11 5.12 29.78
N ASP A 455 -1.41 5.45 29.71
CA ASP A 455 -2.46 4.66 30.34
C ASP A 455 -2.83 3.45 29.48
N GLY A 456 -2.88 3.63 28.16
CA GLY A 456 -3.13 2.55 27.19
C GLY A 456 -1.93 1.63 26.98
N ARG A 457 -0.72 2.05 27.42
CA ARG A 457 0.55 1.32 27.27
C ARG A 457 0.85 0.93 25.83
N ASP A 458 0.51 1.80 24.89
CA ASP A 458 0.63 1.55 23.45
C ASP A 458 1.99 2.05 22.92
N LEU A 459 2.86 1.12 22.55
CA LEU A 459 4.20 1.40 22.05
C LEU A 459 4.18 2.25 20.76
N MET A 460 3.22 2.02 19.87
CA MET A 460 3.15 2.78 18.62
C MET A 460 2.69 4.22 18.89
N VAL A 461 1.79 4.43 19.83
CA VAL A 461 1.40 5.79 20.27
C VAL A 461 2.57 6.48 20.96
N ALA A 462 3.35 5.79 21.80
CA ALA A 462 4.57 6.34 22.40
C ALA A 462 5.58 6.79 21.33
N LYS A 463 5.75 6.03 20.25
CA LYS A 463 6.57 6.42 19.10
C LYS A 463 6.04 7.65 18.37
N ILE A 464 4.72 7.79 18.24
CA ILE A 464 4.10 9.00 17.66
C ILE A 464 4.44 10.22 18.54
N VAL A 465 4.31 10.09 19.86
CA VAL A 465 4.66 11.16 20.81
C VAL A 465 6.14 11.54 20.68
N ARG A 466 7.05 10.57 20.57
CA ARG A 466 8.48 10.83 20.34
C ARG A 466 8.75 11.56 19.03
N SER A 467 8.07 11.17 17.95
CA SER A 467 8.17 11.82 16.64
C SER A 467 7.76 13.29 16.72
N ILE A 468 6.72 13.61 17.48
CA ILE A 468 6.29 15.00 17.74
C ILE A 468 7.35 15.75 18.57
N ALA A 469 7.89 15.14 19.62
CA ALA A 469 8.89 15.74 20.52
C ALA A 469 10.21 16.14 19.80
N TYR A 470 10.51 15.51 18.66
CA TYR A 470 11.68 15.83 17.85
C TYR A 470 11.65 17.24 17.24
N HIS A 471 10.47 17.84 17.10
CA HIS A 471 10.33 19.15 16.47
C HIS A 471 10.57 20.29 17.47
N GLU A 472 11.68 21.01 17.32
CA GLU A 472 12.01 22.15 18.17
C GLU A 472 11.06 23.36 18.04
N GLY A 473 11.11 24.24 19.05
CA GLY A 473 10.33 25.46 19.15
C GLY A 473 8.98 25.23 19.86
N PRO A 474 7.88 25.82 19.37
CA PRO A 474 6.58 25.78 20.06
C PRO A 474 6.07 24.36 20.37
N THR A 475 6.47 23.37 19.58
CA THR A 475 6.09 21.97 19.80
C THR A 475 6.75 21.40 21.06
N GLN A 476 8.03 21.65 21.31
CA GLN A 476 8.71 21.21 22.53
C GLN A 476 8.24 21.97 23.78
N ASP A 477 7.86 23.24 23.64
CA ASP A 477 7.31 24.03 24.75
C ASP A 477 6.07 23.37 25.37
N MET A 478 5.26 22.68 24.54
CA MET A 478 4.07 21.94 24.99
C MET A 478 4.40 20.69 25.83
N PHE A 479 5.62 20.16 25.74
CA PHE A 479 6.04 18.98 26.51
C PHE A 479 6.53 19.32 27.92
N VAL A 480 6.89 20.57 28.21
CA VAL A 480 7.54 20.96 29.47
C VAL A 480 6.73 20.50 30.69
N THR A 481 5.40 20.64 30.65
CA THR A 481 4.51 20.23 31.75
C THR A 481 4.33 18.70 31.84
N ALA A 482 4.57 17.98 30.74
CA ALA A 482 4.49 16.53 30.69
C ALA A 482 5.80 15.82 31.08
N MET A 483 6.92 16.55 31.17
CA MET A 483 8.24 15.97 31.45
C MET A 483 8.29 15.08 32.70
N PRO A 484 7.75 15.47 33.88
CA PRO A 484 7.73 14.59 35.05
C PRO A 484 6.95 13.28 34.78
N ARG A 485 5.77 13.37 34.15
CA ARG A 485 4.95 12.19 33.81
C ARG A 485 5.68 11.24 32.87
N LEU A 486 6.40 11.77 31.88
CA LEU A 486 7.19 10.99 30.93
C LEU A 486 8.33 10.25 31.63
N LEU A 487 9.08 10.93 32.51
CA LEU A 487 10.17 10.33 33.27
C LEU A 487 9.65 9.25 34.23
N ASP A 488 8.60 9.53 34.99
CA ASP A 488 7.96 8.56 35.88
C ASP A 488 7.49 7.31 35.12
N ALA A 489 6.82 7.51 33.99
CA ALA A 489 6.37 6.42 33.14
C ALA A 489 7.55 5.60 32.59
N GLY A 490 8.61 6.27 32.12
CA GLY A 490 9.82 5.64 31.61
C GLY A 490 10.54 4.79 32.67
N ILE A 491 10.82 5.38 33.83
CA ILE A 491 11.49 4.73 34.97
C ILE A 491 10.68 3.52 35.44
N LYS A 492 9.37 3.69 35.63
CA LYS A 492 8.46 2.63 36.07
C LYS A 492 8.44 1.47 35.08
N ASN A 493 8.27 1.73 33.79
CA ASN A 493 8.21 0.68 32.78
C ASN A 493 9.55 -0.07 32.63
N ALA A 494 10.68 0.63 32.75
CA ALA A 494 12.01 0.01 32.75
C ALA A 494 12.24 -0.92 33.95
N GLN A 495 11.50 -0.78 35.05
CA GLN A 495 11.56 -1.68 36.23
C GLN A 495 10.71 -2.93 36.08
N LEU A 496 9.77 -2.94 35.14
CA LEU A 496 8.90 -4.08 34.92
C LEU A 496 9.61 -5.15 34.05
N PRO A 497 9.42 -6.45 34.35
CA PRO A 497 9.99 -7.51 33.53
C PRO A 497 9.29 -7.59 32.16
N GLY A 498 10.03 -7.92 31.11
CA GLY A 498 9.52 -8.17 29.76
C GLY A 498 9.94 -7.12 28.73
N GLU A 499 10.26 -7.58 27.52
CA GLU A 499 10.78 -6.74 26.43
C GLU A 499 9.84 -5.60 26.05
N GLU A 500 8.52 -5.85 26.00
CA GLU A 500 7.51 -4.83 25.67
C GLU A 500 7.51 -3.67 26.68
N ASN A 501 7.69 -3.97 27.97
CA ASN A 501 7.75 -2.97 29.02
C ASN A 501 9.02 -2.14 28.92
N ALA A 502 10.15 -2.79 28.66
CA ALA A 502 11.42 -2.11 28.49
C ALA A 502 11.43 -1.23 27.21
N ALA A 503 10.85 -1.70 26.10
CA ALA A 503 10.67 -0.91 24.89
C ALA A 503 9.77 0.31 25.12
N LEU A 504 8.67 0.14 25.86
CA LEU A 504 7.78 1.26 26.18
C LEU A 504 8.44 2.28 27.13
N GLY A 505 9.13 1.81 28.17
CA GLY A 505 9.85 2.67 29.11
C GLY A 505 10.92 3.49 28.42
N LEU A 506 11.66 2.85 27.52
CA LEU A 506 12.62 3.51 26.65
C LEU A 506 12.00 4.63 25.81
N GLU A 507 10.87 4.38 25.13
CA GLU A 507 10.30 5.41 24.26
C GLU A 507 9.91 6.66 25.05
N PHE A 508 9.45 6.52 26.29
CA PHE A 508 9.16 7.67 27.16
C PHE A 508 10.42 8.42 27.61
N ILE A 509 11.47 7.71 28.01
CA ILE A 509 12.77 8.33 28.35
C ILE A 509 13.35 9.05 27.13
N ALA A 510 13.33 8.40 25.97
CA ALA A 510 13.87 8.95 24.74
C ALA A 510 13.04 10.15 24.24
N THR A 511 11.71 10.13 24.45
CA THR A 511 10.85 11.31 24.23
C THR A 511 11.30 12.46 25.12
N ALA A 512 11.43 12.22 26.43
CA ALA A 512 11.83 13.25 27.38
C ALA A 512 13.19 13.86 26.99
N ALA A 513 14.17 13.02 26.68
CA ALA A 513 15.54 13.46 26.46
C ALA A 513 15.76 14.29 25.18
N VAL A 514 14.84 14.24 24.22
CA VAL A 514 14.88 15.13 23.05
C VAL A 514 14.36 16.55 23.37
N ILE A 515 13.65 16.74 24.48
CA ILE A 515 13.12 18.05 24.89
C ILE A 515 14.23 18.92 25.50
N LYS A 516 14.71 19.87 24.70
CA LYS A 516 15.85 20.74 25.09
C LYS A 516 15.46 21.88 26.04
N VAL A 517 14.20 22.30 25.99
CA VAL A 517 13.67 23.45 26.76
C VAL A 517 13.27 23.10 28.21
N ALA A 518 13.39 21.83 28.61
CA ALA A 518 13.04 21.38 29.95
C ALA A 518 14.07 21.80 31.01
N ASP A 519 13.61 22.00 32.26
CA ASP A 519 14.48 22.24 33.42
C ASP A 519 15.12 20.93 33.90
N TRP A 520 16.12 20.47 33.15
CA TRP A 520 16.84 19.23 33.44
C TRP A 520 17.52 19.23 34.81
N ASN A 521 17.94 20.38 35.32
CA ASN A 521 18.55 20.46 36.65
C ASN A 521 17.55 20.02 37.73
N ASN A 522 16.34 20.56 37.69
CA ASN A 522 15.27 20.19 38.62
C ASN A 522 14.80 18.74 38.38
N LEU A 523 14.63 18.33 37.12
CA LEU A 523 14.18 16.97 36.79
C LEU A 523 15.19 15.90 37.25
N CYS A 524 16.49 16.13 37.05
CA CYS A 524 17.55 15.24 37.51
C CYS A 524 17.54 15.04 39.03
N VAL A 525 17.33 16.12 39.80
CA VAL A 525 17.27 16.07 41.27
C VAL A 525 15.98 15.42 41.73
N SER A 526 14.83 15.84 41.20
CA SER A 526 13.51 15.37 41.65
C SER A 526 13.24 13.89 41.38
N HIS A 527 13.77 13.35 40.28
CA HIS A 527 13.60 11.94 39.90
C HIS A 527 14.84 11.10 40.18
N ASN A 528 15.86 11.68 40.82
CA ASN A 528 17.13 11.01 41.13
C ASN A 528 17.76 10.31 39.92
N LEU A 529 17.71 10.98 38.76
CA LEU A 529 18.00 10.35 37.46
C LEU A 529 19.42 9.79 37.41
N ILE A 530 20.41 10.52 37.96
CA ILE A 530 21.81 10.11 37.92
C ILE A 530 22.05 8.81 38.70
N GLU A 531 21.46 8.68 39.89
CA GLU A 531 21.60 7.45 40.69
C GLU A 531 20.88 6.29 40.00
N TRP A 532 19.65 6.50 39.55
CA TRP A 532 18.88 5.48 38.86
C TRP A 532 19.58 4.99 37.58
N MET A 533 20.11 5.91 36.76
CA MET A 533 20.94 5.57 35.59
C MET A 533 22.17 4.76 35.99
N GLY A 534 22.88 5.21 37.04
CA GLY A 534 24.06 4.52 37.56
C GLY A 534 23.77 3.11 38.08
N GLU A 535 22.59 2.86 38.65
CA GLU A 535 22.15 1.52 39.04
C GLU A 535 21.84 0.64 37.82
N ARG A 536 21.19 1.20 36.80
CA ARG A 536 20.89 0.46 35.56
C ARG A 536 22.13 0.03 34.80
N LEU A 537 23.12 0.92 34.71
CA LEU A 537 24.40 0.64 34.06
C LEU A 537 25.20 -0.46 34.78
N LYS A 538 24.94 -0.74 36.06
CA LYS A 538 25.61 -1.81 36.83
C LYS A 538 24.92 -3.17 36.70
N SER A 539 23.72 -3.23 36.11
CA SER A 539 23.00 -4.48 35.90
C SER A 539 23.78 -5.36 34.92
N PRO A 540 24.00 -6.67 35.19
CA PRO A 540 24.68 -7.54 34.24
C PRO A 540 23.88 -7.60 32.95
N VAL A 541 24.58 -7.57 31.81
CA VAL A 541 23.96 -7.69 30.49
C VAL A 541 23.31 -9.06 30.35
N GLY A 542 22.01 -9.09 30.61
CA GLY A 542 21.14 -10.23 30.34
C GLY A 542 20.58 -10.15 28.93
N GLU A 543 20.28 -11.31 28.35
CA GLU A 543 19.74 -11.50 26.99
C GLU A 543 18.39 -10.80 26.71
N ASN A 544 17.77 -10.13 27.70
CA ASN A 544 16.38 -9.64 27.64
C ASN A 544 16.20 -8.15 28.01
N GLU A 545 17.24 -7.33 27.97
CA GLU A 545 17.08 -5.86 28.05
C GLU A 545 17.23 -5.27 26.64
N PRO A 546 16.21 -4.59 26.07
CA PRO A 546 16.32 -4.00 24.76
C PRO A 546 17.43 -2.94 24.78
N LEU A 547 18.47 -3.26 24.01
CA LEU A 547 19.68 -2.52 23.60
C LEU A 547 19.58 -0.99 23.56
N GLN A 548 18.39 -0.45 23.36
CA GLN A 548 18.16 0.98 23.22
C GLN A 548 18.06 1.74 24.57
N LEU A 549 17.68 1.08 25.68
CA LEU A 549 17.84 1.64 27.04
C LEU A 549 19.31 1.80 27.40
N GLN A 550 20.15 0.93 26.85
CA GLN A 550 21.58 1.01 26.95
C GLN A 550 22.08 2.18 26.10
N ILE A 551 21.77 2.27 24.80
CA ILE A 551 22.17 3.40 23.94
C ILE A 551 21.92 4.80 24.55
N TYR A 552 20.73 5.05 25.13
CA TYR A 552 20.37 6.39 25.64
C TYR A 552 20.99 6.72 27.02
N PHE A 553 21.30 5.71 27.84
CA PHE A 553 22.01 5.89 29.12
C PHE A 553 23.53 5.75 29.03
N TYR A 554 24.01 4.98 28.06
CA TYR A 554 25.41 4.86 27.67
C TYR A 554 25.89 6.09 26.93
N THR A 555 24.98 6.98 26.52
CA THR A 555 25.32 8.37 26.19
C THR A 555 25.56 9.21 27.44
N LEU A 556 25.69 8.66 28.66
CA LEU A 556 26.02 9.47 29.85
C LEU A 556 27.12 8.90 30.75
N LEU A 557 27.30 7.59 30.92
CA LEU A 557 28.37 7.08 31.80
C LEU A 557 28.78 5.61 31.54
N HIS A 558 30.09 5.40 31.39
CA HIS A 558 30.90 4.19 31.67
C HIS A 558 31.47 3.36 30.50
N PHE A 559 32.67 2.83 30.78
CA PHE A 559 33.74 2.54 29.81
C PHE A 559 33.98 1.04 29.56
N HIS A 560 33.16 0.13 30.06
CA HIS A 560 33.41 -1.31 29.94
C HIS A 560 32.14 -2.08 29.60
N LEU A 561 31.90 -2.30 28.30
CA LEU A 561 31.27 -3.53 27.84
C LEU A 561 31.59 -3.89 26.37
N THR A 562 32.31 -5.01 26.25
CA THR A 562 32.33 -6.05 25.21
C THR A 562 32.48 -5.69 23.71
N VAL A 563 33.61 -6.18 23.18
CA VAL A 563 33.98 -6.50 21.79
C VAL A 563 32.84 -7.03 20.87
N ALA A 564 31.73 -7.52 21.42
CA ALA A 564 30.59 -8.05 20.66
C ALA A 564 29.69 -6.98 20.01
N MET A 565 29.76 -5.70 20.43
CA MET A 565 28.89 -4.62 19.91
C MET A 565 29.64 -3.57 19.06
N GLN A 566 30.94 -3.74 18.86
CA GLN A 566 31.75 -2.87 17.99
C GLN A 566 31.47 -3.08 16.48
N GLU A 567 30.60 -4.04 16.13
CA GLU A 567 30.15 -4.25 14.74
C GLU A 567 29.01 -3.31 14.32
N ASP A 568 28.38 -2.59 15.26
CA ASP A 568 27.32 -1.61 14.96
C ASP A 568 27.85 -0.18 15.00
N ASP A 569 28.05 0.40 13.81
CA ASP A 569 28.57 1.76 13.64
C ASP A 569 27.71 2.83 14.36
N GLU A 570 26.38 2.67 14.43
CA GLU A 570 25.49 3.66 15.07
C GLU A 570 25.75 3.70 16.58
N PHE A 571 25.98 2.54 17.19
CA PHE A 571 26.36 2.44 18.60
C PHE A 571 27.70 3.15 18.85
N VAL A 572 28.69 2.94 17.97
CA VAL A 572 30.00 3.59 18.10
C VAL A 572 29.88 5.12 17.98
N VAL A 573 29.09 5.62 17.03
CA VAL A 573 28.84 7.07 16.86
C VAL A 573 28.22 7.67 18.12
N GLN A 574 27.19 7.04 18.69
CA GLN A 574 26.50 7.55 19.88
C GLN A 574 27.40 7.51 21.13
N LEU A 575 28.23 6.48 21.27
CA LEU A 575 29.21 6.38 22.34
C LEU A 575 30.28 7.48 22.24
N LEU A 576 30.81 7.72 21.03
CA LEU A 576 31.76 8.81 20.78
C LEU A 576 31.13 10.19 21.04
N TYR A 577 29.87 10.38 20.65
CA TYR A 577 29.13 11.61 20.94
C TYR A 577 29.06 11.90 22.44
N LEU A 578 28.83 10.89 23.29
CA LEU A 578 28.93 11.09 24.74
C LEU A 578 30.32 11.55 25.13
N PHE A 579 31.34 10.80 24.73
CA PHE A 579 32.70 11.11 25.17
C PHE A 579 33.06 12.54 24.79
N LEU A 580 32.66 12.97 23.60
CA LEU A 580 32.76 14.35 23.19
C LEU A 580 32.06 15.30 24.17
N GLN A 581 30.81 15.03 24.59
CA GLN A 581 30.13 15.87 25.59
C GLN A 581 30.84 15.89 26.95
N LEU A 582 31.38 14.76 27.45
CA LEU A 582 32.11 14.74 28.73
C LEU A 582 33.45 15.47 28.63
N LEU A 583 34.18 15.30 27.52
CA LEU A 583 35.49 15.89 27.29
C LEU A 583 35.41 17.42 27.20
N ARG A 584 34.27 18.00 26.81
CA ARG A 584 34.05 19.46 26.84
C ARG A 584 34.10 20.06 28.25
N HIS A 585 33.96 19.24 29.29
CA HIS A 585 34.08 19.67 30.68
C HIS A 585 35.47 19.35 31.23
N ARG A 586 36.27 20.37 31.51
CA ARG A 586 37.67 20.24 31.95
C ARG A 586 37.88 19.28 33.14
N GLU A 587 37.00 19.30 34.13
CA GLU A 587 37.10 18.40 35.30
C GLU A 587 36.90 16.92 34.93
N LEU A 588 35.94 16.64 34.05
CA LEU A 588 35.67 15.29 33.57
C LEU A 588 36.75 14.84 32.59
N ALA A 589 37.19 15.72 31.69
CA ALA A 589 38.30 15.46 30.78
C ALA A 589 39.57 15.06 31.55
N ASN A 590 39.94 15.80 32.60
CA ASN A 590 41.09 15.46 33.43
C ASN A 590 40.96 14.09 34.13
N ARG A 591 39.73 13.69 34.48
CA ARG A 591 39.46 12.40 35.12
C ARG A 591 39.44 11.24 34.13
N LEU A 592 38.95 11.48 32.92
CA LEU A 592 38.85 10.50 31.84
C LEU A 592 40.17 10.32 31.09
N MET A 593 41.00 11.36 30.99
CA MET A 593 42.22 11.42 30.18
C MET A 593 43.51 11.35 31.01
N GLY A 594 43.60 10.35 31.90
CA GLY A 594 44.87 10.00 32.55
C GLY A 594 45.93 9.51 31.55
N SER A 595 47.18 9.31 32.00
CA SER A 595 48.31 8.88 31.15
C SER A 595 48.08 7.55 30.41
N ASP A 596 47.30 6.63 31.01
CA ASP A 596 46.96 5.32 30.44
C ASP A 596 45.44 5.19 30.18
N SER A 597 44.81 6.28 29.75
CA SER A 597 43.38 6.27 29.41
C SER A 597 43.08 5.31 28.26
N ALA A 598 42.31 4.27 28.57
CA ALA A 598 41.75 3.37 27.56
C ALA A 598 40.78 4.09 26.61
N LEU A 599 40.18 5.22 27.04
CA LEU A 599 39.38 6.10 26.17
C LEU A 599 40.25 6.77 25.11
N GLY A 600 41.36 7.35 25.52
CA GLY A 600 42.30 7.97 24.58
C GLY A 600 42.82 6.97 23.55
N ALA A 601 43.19 5.76 23.98
CA ALA A 601 43.60 4.69 23.07
C ALA A 601 42.48 4.29 22.10
N TYR A 602 41.25 4.09 22.60
CA TYR A 602 40.10 3.71 21.78
C TYR A 602 39.74 4.75 20.71
N VAL A 603 39.74 6.04 21.06
CA VAL A 603 39.45 7.12 20.08
C VAL A 603 40.55 7.21 19.02
N ILE A 604 41.82 6.98 19.40
CA ILE A 604 42.94 6.90 18.45
C ILE A 604 42.77 5.72 17.50
N ASP A 605 42.40 4.53 17.99
CA ASP A 605 42.19 3.36 17.14
C ASP A 605 41.09 3.58 16.08
N LEU A 606 40.07 4.38 16.42
CA LEU A 606 38.95 4.72 15.53
C LEU A 606 39.20 5.92 14.62
N MET A 607 40.34 6.61 14.73
CA MET A 607 40.58 7.85 13.99
C MET A 607 40.63 7.66 12.46
N HIS A 608 40.88 6.43 12.01
CA HIS A 608 40.94 6.04 10.61
C HIS A 608 39.85 5.01 10.25
N ASP A 609 38.74 5.00 10.98
CA ASP A 609 37.60 4.11 10.72
C ASP A 609 37.03 4.30 9.30
N LYS A 610 36.37 3.26 8.75
CA LYS A 610 35.76 3.33 7.42
C LYS A 610 34.54 4.25 7.40
N ASN A 611 33.78 4.33 8.49
CA ASN A 611 32.58 5.15 8.60
C ASN A 611 32.95 6.64 8.79
N PRO A 612 32.49 7.54 7.90
CA PRO A 612 32.82 8.95 7.98
C PRO A 612 32.30 9.65 9.25
N ALA A 613 31.15 9.22 9.80
CA ALA A 613 30.58 9.82 11.01
C ALA A 613 31.42 9.48 12.26
N ILE A 614 31.96 8.26 12.33
CA ILE A 614 32.88 7.84 13.39
C ILE A 614 34.16 8.69 13.32
N ARG A 615 34.75 8.85 12.14
CA ARG A 615 35.94 9.69 11.95
C ARG A 615 35.72 11.13 12.39
N GLU A 616 34.60 11.74 11.96
CA GLU A 616 34.25 13.11 12.36
C GLU A 616 34.13 13.27 13.88
N MET A 617 33.47 12.33 14.57
CA MET A 617 33.36 12.35 16.03
C MET A 617 34.71 12.15 16.71
N CYS A 618 35.55 11.25 16.19
CA CYS A 618 36.90 11.01 16.70
C CYS A 618 37.79 12.24 16.53
N ASP A 619 37.82 12.88 15.37
CA ASP A 619 38.64 14.07 15.14
C ASP A 619 38.28 15.19 16.11
N ASN A 620 36.97 15.44 16.31
CA ASN A 620 36.50 16.40 17.30
C ASN A 620 36.94 16.05 18.73
N ALA A 621 36.87 14.76 19.11
CA ALA A 621 37.30 14.31 20.43
C ALA A 621 38.82 14.43 20.62
N LEU A 622 39.61 14.08 19.60
CA LEU A 622 41.08 14.13 19.62
C LEU A 622 41.61 15.55 19.73
N VAL A 623 40.96 16.53 19.10
CA VAL A 623 41.29 17.96 19.26
C VAL A 623 41.16 18.36 20.72
N ILE A 624 40.00 18.11 21.33
CA ILE A 624 39.74 18.46 22.74
C ILE A 624 40.74 17.72 23.68
N ILE A 625 41.02 16.45 23.40
CA ILE A 625 42.00 15.67 24.16
C ILE A 625 43.41 16.30 24.07
N GLY A 626 43.84 16.68 22.87
CA GLY A 626 45.15 17.29 22.64
C GLY A 626 45.30 18.66 23.31
N GLU A 627 44.24 19.47 23.33
CA GLU A 627 44.20 20.75 24.05
C GLU A 627 44.33 20.59 25.56
N HIS A 628 43.81 19.50 26.12
CA HIS A 628 43.85 19.25 27.57
C HIS A 628 45.12 18.57 28.06
N SER A 629 45.87 17.87 27.20
CA SER A 629 47.10 17.19 27.60
C SER A 629 48.15 17.15 26.49
N GLN A 630 49.31 17.76 26.78
CA GLN A 630 50.48 17.75 25.91
C GLN A 630 50.98 16.32 25.63
N GLU A 631 50.87 15.41 26.60
CA GLU A 631 51.26 14.02 26.43
C GLU A 631 50.38 13.32 25.39
N TRP A 632 49.07 13.52 25.47
CA TRP A 632 48.12 12.99 24.49
C TRP A 632 48.29 13.65 23.12
N ALA A 633 48.52 14.96 23.06
CA ALA A 633 48.81 15.66 21.81
C ALA A 633 50.01 15.04 21.07
N CYS A 634 51.10 14.73 21.79
CA CYS A 634 52.25 14.05 21.21
C CYS A 634 51.93 12.63 20.72
N ARG A 635 51.13 11.86 21.46
CA ARG A 635 50.71 10.51 21.06
C ARG A 635 49.85 10.54 19.80
N ILE A 636 48.87 11.45 19.74
CA ILE A 636 47.97 11.63 18.60
C ILE A 636 48.77 12.02 17.34
N ALA A 637 49.68 12.99 17.47
CA ALA A 637 50.56 13.40 16.37
C ALA A 637 51.45 12.23 15.88
N GLY A 638 51.95 11.41 16.81
CA GLY A 638 52.74 10.23 16.52
C GLY A 638 51.96 9.18 15.70
N GLU A 639 50.71 8.91 16.06
CA GLU A 639 49.86 7.96 15.32
C GLU A 639 49.43 8.50 13.94
N ARG A 640 49.06 9.78 13.85
CA ARG A 640 48.80 10.43 12.54
C ARG A 640 50.00 10.31 11.59
N PHE A 641 51.22 10.48 12.12
CA PHE A 641 52.45 10.32 11.35
C PHE A 641 52.70 8.87 10.93
N ARG A 642 52.49 7.90 11.83
CA ARG A 642 52.63 6.46 11.52
C ARG A 642 51.67 6.04 10.42
N TRP A 643 50.41 6.47 10.52
CA TRP A 643 49.38 6.14 9.54
C TRP A 643 49.67 6.74 8.16
N HIS A 644 50.04 8.02 8.10
CA HIS A 644 50.44 8.68 6.85
C HIS A 644 51.59 7.93 6.15
N ASN A 645 52.61 7.54 6.91
CA ASN A 645 53.73 6.79 6.37
C ASN A 645 53.34 5.36 5.94
N ALA A 646 52.42 4.70 6.65
CA ALA A 646 51.91 3.39 6.27
C ALA A 646 51.15 3.45 4.94
N GLN A 647 50.26 4.44 4.75
CA GLN A 647 49.58 4.67 3.47
C GLN A 647 50.56 5.00 2.34
N TRP A 648 51.57 5.81 2.63
CA TRP A 648 52.62 6.14 1.65
C TRP A 648 53.40 4.88 1.24
N LEU A 649 53.79 4.03 2.20
CA LEU A 649 54.47 2.76 1.94
C LEU A 649 53.62 1.81 1.10
N ASP A 650 52.33 1.65 1.42
CA ASP A 650 51.40 0.84 0.62
C ASP A 650 51.26 1.36 -0.81
N THR A 651 51.26 2.68 -1.00
CA THR A 651 51.18 3.32 -2.32
C THR A 651 52.46 3.09 -3.13
N VAL A 652 53.62 3.14 -2.48
CA VAL A 652 54.94 2.94 -3.10
C VAL A 652 55.20 1.46 -3.41
N GLU A 653 54.75 0.54 -2.56
CA GLU A 653 54.89 -0.91 -2.74
C GLU A 653 53.83 -1.50 -3.69
N GLY A 654 52.62 -0.92 -3.74
CA GLY A 654 51.47 -1.40 -4.51
C GLY A 654 51.47 -1.07 -6.01
N GLY A 655 52.45 -0.32 -6.52
CA GLY A 655 52.68 -0.12 -7.96
C GLY A 655 51.49 0.43 -8.78
N THR A 656 50.50 1.06 -8.14
CA THR A 656 49.34 1.63 -8.82
C THR A 656 49.42 3.15 -8.71
N ALA A 657 49.64 3.83 -9.84
CA ALA A 657 49.41 5.26 -9.91
C ALA A 657 47.93 5.53 -9.59
N CYS A 658 47.65 6.24 -8.49
CA CYS A 658 46.31 6.68 -8.18
C CYS A 658 45.78 7.58 -9.30
N ASP A 659 44.63 7.18 -9.85
CA ASP A 659 43.73 8.05 -10.61
C ASP A 659 43.29 9.22 -9.69
N GLU A 660 43.21 10.43 -10.24
CA GLU A 660 43.01 11.72 -9.54
C GLU A 660 41.63 11.88 -8.86
N GLY A 661 41.25 10.98 -7.95
CA GLY A 661 39.93 10.96 -7.32
C GLY A 661 39.88 10.86 -5.79
N ALA A 662 41.01 10.62 -5.11
CA ALA A 662 41.04 10.74 -3.66
C ALA A 662 41.27 12.21 -3.29
N VAL A 663 40.26 12.85 -2.72
CA VAL A 663 40.35 14.19 -2.16
C VAL A 663 41.51 14.19 -1.16
N MET A 664 42.62 14.82 -1.55
CA MET A 664 43.66 15.26 -0.63
C MET A 664 43.00 16.28 0.29
N ASP A 665 42.94 15.98 1.57
CA ASP A 665 42.62 16.98 2.58
C ASP A 665 43.85 17.89 2.70
N ASP A 666 43.77 19.03 2.03
CA ASP A 666 44.85 20.01 1.83
C ASP A 666 45.05 20.91 3.07
N ASP A 667 44.78 20.39 4.28
CA ASP A 667 44.85 21.17 5.53
C ASP A 667 46.25 21.17 6.18
N TYR A 668 47.26 20.60 5.52
CA TYR A 668 48.65 20.83 5.92
C TYR A 668 49.25 22.00 5.14
N VAL A 669 49.17 23.21 5.71
CA VAL A 669 50.03 24.33 5.32
C VAL A 669 51.31 24.27 6.18
N PRO A 670 52.48 23.93 5.60
CA PRO A 670 53.75 24.05 6.30
C PRO A 670 54.07 25.54 6.48
N GLY A 671 53.72 26.10 7.63
CA GLY A 671 53.96 27.53 7.88
C GLY A 671 53.18 28.24 8.98
N MET A 672 52.37 27.57 9.81
CA MET A 672 51.93 28.19 11.08
C MET A 672 53.12 28.24 12.05
N MET A 673 53.97 29.23 11.85
CA MET A 673 54.72 29.85 12.94
C MET A 673 53.69 30.21 14.01
N PHE A 674 53.89 29.71 15.23
CA PHE A 674 53.30 30.32 16.41
C PHE A 674 53.68 31.80 16.36
N ASP A 675 52.71 32.67 16.09
CA ASP A 675 52.92 34.10 16.23
C ASP A 675 53.10 34.36 17.73
N ASP A 676 54.25 34.92 18.09
CA ASP A 676 54.69 35.27 19.44
C ASP A 676 53.85 36.42 20.05
N GLN A 677 52.52 36.25 20.12
CA GLN A 677 51.61 37.15 20.82
C GLN A 677 50.48 36.38 21.50
N PHE A 678 50.83 35.55 22.48
CA PHE A 678 49.95 35.28 23.61
C PHE A 678 50.19 36.39 24.65
N ASP A 679 49.25 37.33 24.75
CA ASP A 679 49.18 38.31 25.84
C ASP A 679 48.43 37.63 26.99
N ASP A 680 49.20 37.22 28.00
CA ASP A 680 48.75 36.45 29.14
C ASP A 680 48.04 37.38 30.14
N GLY A 681 46.71 37.43 30.09
CA GLY A 681 45.88 38.15 31.06
C GLY A 681 45.83 37.52 32.46
N PHE A 682 46.94 37.01 32.99
CA PHE A 682 47.10 36.55 34.37
C PHE A 682 48.42 37.04 34.96
N ASP A 683 48.40 38.27 35.46
CA ASP A 683 49.50 38.86 36.21
C ASP A 683 49.45 38.36 37.67
N LEU A 684 50.30 37.41 38.01
CA LEU A 684 50.75 37.17 39.39
C LEU A 684 52.29 37.09 39.40
N THR A 685 52.88 38.23 39.71
CA THR A 685 54.32 38.47 39.86
C THR A 685 55.00 37.47 40.83
N ILE A 686 55.92 36.65 40.30
CA ILE A 686 56.93 35.94 41.10
C ILE A 686 58.13 36.89 41.28
N LYS A 687 58.13 37.65 42.37
CA LYS A 687 59.36 37.98 43.08
C LYS A 687 59.40 37.13 44.33
N ASP A 688 60.12 36.02 44.22
CA ASP A 688 60.98 35.45 45.26
C ASP A 688 61.13 33.96 45.02
N LEU A 689 62.15 33.57 44.26
CA LEU A 689 62.82 32.27 44.37
C LEU A 689 64.21 32.41 43.75
N LYS A 690 65.14 32.93 44.55
CA LYS A 690 66.57 32.63 44.40
C LYS A 690 66.94 31.59 45.47
N SER A 691 67.48 30.48 44.99
CA SER A 691 68.75 29.86 45.44
C SER A 691 68.70 28.37 45.76
N SER A 692 69.78 27.73 45.31
CA SER A 692 70.35 26.41 45.65
C SER A 692 69.72 25.22 44.91
N ASP A 693 70.33 24.73 43.83
CA ASP A 693 71.60 23.96 43.70
C ASP A 693 71.54 22.55 44.32
N ASP A 694 71.54 21.54 43.45
CA ASP A 694 72.46 20.37 43.40
C ASP A 694 71.83 19.29 42.47
N VAL A 695 72.35 18.91 41.29
CA VAL A 695 73.67 18.36 40.84
C VAL A 695 73.55 16.87 40.48
N SER A 696 73.74 16.58 39.17
CA SER A 696 74.29 15.35 38.53
C SER A 696 73.48 14.03 38.57
N LEU A 697 73.36 13.18 37.53
CA LEU A 697 74.33 12.57 36.61
C LEU A 697 73.62 11.98 35.35
N VAL A 698 74.03 12.27 34.10
CA VAL A 698 74.84 11.44 33.14
C VAL A 698 74.11 10.18 32.59
N MET A 699 73.56 10.18 31.37
CA MET A 699 74.11 9.87 30.01
C MET A 699 74.37 8.38 29.64
N GLY A 700 73.91 8.00 28.43
CA GLY A 700 74.43 6.89 27.60
C GLY A 700 73.34 5.90 27.14
N VAL A 701 72.63 6.08 26.02
CA VAL A 701 73.03 5.84 24.61
C VAL A 701 73.55 4.42 24.34
N GLY A 702 72.68 3.59 23.74
CA GLY A 702 72.84 3.08 22.37
C GLY A 702 73.91 2.03 22.04
N THR A 703 73.38 0.88 21.60
CA THR A 703 73.76 0.09 20.41
C THR A 703 75.00 -0.80 20.39
N THR A 704 74.79 -2.07 20.01
CA THR A 704 75.50 -2.84 18.95
C THR A 704 74.80 -4.19 18.78
N GLN A 705 74.06 -4.41 17.68
CA GLN A 705 74.45 -5.11 16.44
C GLN A 705 74.59 -6.65 16.51
N ALA A 706 73.83 -7.28 15.60
CA ALA A 706 74.09 -8.51 14.83
C ALA A 706 74.33 -9.85 15.58
N GLY A 707 73.46 -10.82 15.25
CA GLY A 707 73.55 -12.23 15.62
C GLY A 707 72.22 -12.92 15.40
#